data_AF-A0A7C5EX26-F1
#
_entry.id   AF-A0A7C5EX26-F1
#
_cell.length_a   1.000
_cell.length_b   1.000
_cell.length_c   1.000
_cell.angle_alpha   90.00
_cell.angle_beta   90.00
_cell.angle_gamma   90.00
#
_symmetry.space_group_name_H-M   'P 1'
#
loop_
_entity.id
_entity.type
_entity.pdbx_description
1 polymer ?
#
loop_
_entity_poly.entity_id
_entity_poly.type
_entity_poly.pdbx_seq_one_letter_code
_entity_poly.pdbx_strand_id
1 'polypeptide(L)'
;MTVVRLEGCHTEPLGSYLKGLGVLRIVSDQVDAEAAAAWSEDTLLLRSTLSKDELVEFFLKRYSPLPAVSPWRLGSGFYPGDNRTGIDQILKADDPRFNELKNAIKTVLGWPEFKTNEPLLGPTLTTVENEYRGKQSKKAEEALRLVGTARRVLECLDEQDRKKLEQTPISALKPQQLRANHNLRAALTSRLLNGDTGAAVDAELKLFADVASKLRTEANRLLRSDDGWAIRRARNELSDRALAWVDCAVFLGSSGEPLYPPLVGTGGNEGKLDYSNQFHRLVAEVLTPGDPCAQARSRSLLLNALFGELCSDLVEASAAQFDPGRAGGFNQGPEFETKQPPLNPWDYILALEGAVLWTSGLARRSVRSRDTLLTSPFTVSLAPGAVASLAPGEESNIRAEIWAPIWPRFATCREVSALFREGRIMKGWQPVRNGRDFAEALAALGTDRGLAAFRRYLLAKRRGDSYVALPSGCLTVRAEPATRLLWELDGLLQQLDQFVGRFRDSKPALLVSLRRRLEDSIFEALVAPQAETFTAVLKALGRLERWIGLRDPKRDPKLWRPFWGLSSRWLEAANDGSPEFQLAASLAGLGHRSALGPLRRHWSPVNAGRLPDWDQPGPQLCWQGATAVERMVNALRWRLQNARAISEDELARQQSAVVFAPLAAVAAFIGGRTNLNDFEDLLFGLSLLDWQSVPPAKAGVLFESADAAGEELLLPRAYALLKLFFTPRLPRCLGIEKEFLPPPPSLLPLLAAGRINDAVELARRHLFAAGLNPVRIAFPETGGMLLAAALLFPVKNIRRLAKLVLHEEA
;
A
#
# COMPACT_ATOMS: atom_id res chain seq x y z
N MET A 1 7.52 -13.22 38.57
CA MET A 1 6.74 -13.11 37.32
C MET A 1 7.25 -14.17 36.35
N THR A 2 6.32 -14.95 35.83
CA THR A 2 6.52 -15.99 34.81
C THR A 2 6.44 -15.36 33.42
N VAL A 3 7.17 -15.92 32.47
CA VAL A 3 7.03 -15.59 31.04
C VAL A 3 6.39 -16.77 30.35
N VAL A 4 5.21 -16.56 29.79
CA VAL A 4 4.45 -17.55 29.04
C VAL A 4 4.52 -17.19 27.56
N ARG A 5 4.98 -18.13 26.72
CA ARG A 5 4.90 -17.99 25.27
C ARG A 5 3.49 -18.37 24.83
N LEU A 6 2.86 -17.51 24.05
CA LEU A 6 1.50 -17.71 23.54
C LEU A 6 1.60 -18.14 22.08
N GLU A 7 1.95 -19.41 21.81
CA GLU A 7 2.19 -19.91 20.44
C GLU A 7 0.96 -19.83 19.53
N GLY A 8 -0.24 -19.59 20.06
CA GLY A 8 -1.42 -19.30 19.23
C GLY A 8 -1.52 -17.84 18.77
N CYS A 9 -0.77 -16.92 19.37
CA CYS A 9 -0.84 -15.47 19.14
C CYS A 9 0.31 -14.98 18.26
N HIS A 10 0.01 -14.69 16.99
CA HIS A 10 0.98 -14.31 15.96
C HIS A 10 0.80 -12.89 15.47
N THR A 11 1.80 -12.35 14.76
CA THR A 11 1.65 -11.07 14.07
C THR A 11 0.94 -11.18 12.73
N GLU A 12 0.54 -12.38 12.28
CA GLU A 12 -0.36 -12.59 11.13
C GLU A 12 -1.30 -13.78 11.39
N PRO A 13 -2.60 -13.71 11.00
CA PRO A 13 -3.32 -12.56 10.45
C PRO A 13 -3.67 -11.50 11.51
N LEU A 14 -4.32 -10.39 11.11
CA LEU A 14 -4.67 -9.27 12.00
C LEU A 14 -5.49 -9.75 13.22
N GLY A 15 -6.37 -10.73 13.05
CA GLY A 15 -7.10 -11.34 14.16
C GLY A 15 -6.21 -11.98 15.23
N SER A 16 -5.12 -12.63 14.81
CA SER A 16 -4.15 -13.23 15.75
C SER A 16 -3.36 -12.16 16.51
N TYR A 17 -3.00 -11.07 15.81
CA TYR A 17 -2.34 -9.92 16.44
C TYR A 17 -3.25 -9.26 17.49
N LEU A 18 -4.53 -9.02 17.14
CA LEU A 18 -5.52 -8.46 18.07
C LEU A 18 -5.83 -9.42 19.21
N LYS A 19 -5.87 -10.74 18.97
CA LYS A 19 -5.99 -11.74 20.05
C LYS A 19 -4.88 -11.59 21.07
N GLY A 20 -3.63 -11.43 20.63
CA GLY A 20 -2.50 -11.17 21.52
C GLY A 20 -2.70 -9.92 22.39
N LEU A 21 -3.15 -8.81 21.77
CA LEU A 21 -3.50 -7.60 22.51
C LEU A 21 -4.64 -7.83 23.51
N GLY A 22 -5.64 -8.62 23.14
CA GLY A 22 -6.77 -8.97 23.99
C GLY A 22 -6.32 -9.74 25.23
N VAL A 23 -5.43 -10.72 25.06
CA VAL A 23 -4.85 -11.46 26.20
C VAL A 23 -4.11 -10.52 27.14
N LEU A 24 -3.23 -9.64 26.62
CA LEU A 24 -2.52 -8.65 27.44
C LEU A 24 -3.49 -7.74 28.20
N ARG A 25 -4.51 -7.20 27.51
CA ARG A 25 -5.49 -6.29 28.11
C ARG A 25 -6.28 -6.99 29.21
N ILE A 26 -6.84 -8.16 28.93
CA ILE A 26 -7.69 -8.88 29.88
C ILE A 26 -6.90 -9.24 31.14
N VAL A 27 -5.67 -9.77 30.98
CA VAL A 27 -4.82 -10.12 32.12
C VAL A 27 -4.45 -8.87 32.91
N SER A 28 -4.10 -7.79 32.23
CA SER A 28 -3.77 -6.51 32.88
C SER A 28 -4.94 -5.91 33.65
N ASP A 29 -6.14 -5.92 33.07
CA ASP A 29 -7.31 -5.24 33.64
C ASP A 29 -7.95 -6.05 34.77
N GLN A 30 -7.87 -7.39 34.75
CA GLN A 30 -8.70 -8.25 35.61
C GLN A 30 -7.93 -9.06 36.65
N VAL A 31 -6.61 -9.22 36.53
CA VAL A 31 -5.85 -10.10 37.44
C VAL A 31 -4.45 -9.60 37.79
N ASP A 32 -3.71 -8.99 36.86
CA ASP A 32 -2.33 -8.54 37.09
C ASP A 32 -2.03 -7.23 36.37
N ALA A 33 -2.20 -6.10 37.07
CA ALA A 33 -2.00 -4.75 36.51
C ALA A 33 -0.59 -4.49 35.94
N GLU A 34 0.41 -5.26 36.36
CA GLU A 34 1.80 -5.15 35.90
C GLU A 34 2.12 -6.12 34.75
N ALA A 35 1.11 -6.82 34.23
CA ALA A 35 1.27 -7.69 33.08
C ALA A 35 1.81 -6.90 31.87
N ALA A 36 2.82 -7.48 31.23
CA ALA A 36 3.51 -6.88 30.10
C ALA A 36 3.68 -7.90 28.98
N ALA A 37 3.71 -7.45 27.74
CA ALA A 37 3.95 -8.33 26.59
C ALA A 37 5.07 -7.84 25.68
N ALA A 38 5.69 -8.76 24.96
CA ALA A 38 6.69 -8.50 23.94
C ALA A 38 6.49 -9.44 22.76
N TRP A 39 6.80 -8.99 21.55
CA TRP A 39 6.82 -9.85 20.37
C TRP A 39 8.22 -10.44 20.16
N SER A 40 8.29 -11.76 19.97
CA SER A 40 9.53 -12.48 19.68
C SER A 40 9.24 -13.59 18.66
N GLU A 41 9.98 -13.62 17.56
CA GLU A 41 9.83 -14.65 16.50
C GLU A 41 8.38 -14.88 16.09
N ASP A 42 7.66 -13.79 15.79
CA ASP A 42 6.24 -13.83 15.40
C ASP A 42 5.29 -14.44 16.45
N THR A 43 5.69 -14.46 17.72
CA THR A 43 4.88 -14.96 18.84
C THR A 43 4.80 -13.93 19.95
N LEU A 44 3.63 -13.80 20.60
CA LEU A 44 3.50 -12.95 21.78
C LEU A 44 4.02 -13.66 23.04
N LEU A 45 4.93 -13.00 23.76
CA LEU A 45 5.36 -13.38 25.10
C LEU A 45 4.60 -12.57 26.12
N LEU A 46 3.93 -13.22 27.08
CA LEU A 46 3.25 -12.58 28.20
C LEU A 46 4.06 -12.76 29.47
N ARG A 47 4.41 -11.66 30.14
CA ARG A 47 5.00 -11.66 31.48
C ARG A 47 3.94 -11.26 32.49
N SER A 48 3.62 -12.15 33.43
CA SER A 48 2.65 -11.90 34.49
C SER A 48 2.95 -12.72 35.75
N THR A 49 2.06 -12.65 36.72
CA THR A 49 2.04 -13.50 37.92
C THR A 49 1.46 -14.90 37.67
N LEU A 50 0.81 -15.12 36.52
CA LEU A 50 0.16 -16.40 36.19
C LEU A 50 1.09 -17.35 35.44
N SER A 51 1.11 -18.61 35.84
CA SER A 51 1.66 -19.71 35.06
C SER A 51 0.77 -20.04 33.84
N LYS A 52 1.25 -20.94 32.96
CA LYS A 52 0.49 -21.44 31.80
C LYS A 52 -0.89 -21.99 32.22
N ASP A 53 -0.93 -22.82 33.25
CA ASP A 53 -2.16 -23.47 33.70
C ASP A 53 -3.12 -22.52 34.41
N GLU A 54 -2.59 -21.61 35.24
CA GLU A 54 -3.39 -20.58 35.92
C GLU A 54 -4.00 -19.60 34.93
N LEU A 55 -3.31 -19.29 33.82
CA LEU A 55 -3.84 -18.47 32.73
C LEU A 55 -5.06 -19.13 32.08
N VAL A 56 -4.98 -20.43 31.78
CA VAL A 56 -6.10 -21.20 31.21
C VAL A 56 -7.27 -21.25 32.19
N GLU A 57 -7.00 -21.53 33.46
CA GLU A 57 -8.04 -21.57 34.49
C GLU A 57 -8.73 -20.22 34.66
N PHE A 58 -7.96 -19.12 34.65
CA PHE A 58 -8.49 -17.77 34.71
C PHE A 58 -9.49 -17.50 33.57
N PHE A 59 -9.13 -17.80 32.31
CA PHE A 59 -10.02 -17.57 31.17
C PHE A 59 -11.29 -18.43 31.21
N LEU A 60 -11.20 -19.67 31.68
CA LEU A 60 -12.37 -20.56 31.75
C LEU A 60 -13.33 -20.20 32.88
N LYS A 61 -12.80 -19.75 34.03
CA LYS A 61 -13.59 -19.63 35.28
C LYS A 61 -13.83 -18.19 35.74
N ARG A 62 -12.93 -17.25 35.45
CA ARG A 62 -12.90 -15.92 36.09
C ARG A 62 -13.00 -14.76 35.11
N TYR A 63 -12.59 -14.94 33.86
CA TYR A 63 -12.66 -13.91 32.83
C TYR A 63 -14.07 -13.34 32.71
N SER A 64 -14.17 -12.02 32.91
CA SER A 64 -15.37 -11.24 32.66
C SER A 64 -15.31 -10.70 31.23
N PRO A 65 -16.31 -10.92 30.36
CA PRO A 65 -16.30 -10.42 28.98
C PRO A 65 -16.52 -8.91 28.86
N LEU A 66 -15.98 -8.29 27.80
CA LEU A 66 -16.26 -6.93 27.36
C LEU A 66 -17.77 -6.70 27.23
N PRO A 67 -18.34 -5.66 27.87
CA PRO A 67 -19.73 -5.26 27.69
C PRO A 67 -19.98 -4.58 26.33
N ALA A 68 -19.68 -5.28 25.23
CA ALA A 68 -19.78 -4.78 23.86
C ALA A 68 -21.24 -4.74 23.38
N VAL A 69 -21.80 -3.55 23.12
CA VAL A 69 -23.14 -3.38 22.57
C VAL A 69 -23.14 -2.36 21.44
N SER A 70 -23.89 -2.61 20.37
CA SER A 70 -23.99 -1.72 19.21
C SER A 70 -25.43 -1.29 18.92
N PRO A 71 -26.13 -0.58 19.84
CA PRO A 71 -27.54 -0.21 19.67
C PRO A 71 -27.81 0.68 18.45
N TRP A 72 -26.79 1.31 17.87
CA TRP A 72 -26.90 2.08 16.63
C TRP A 72 -26.88 1.20 15.35
N ARG A 73 -26.82 -0.14 15.48
CA ARG A 73 -26.79 -1.08 14.35
C ARG A 73 -27.96 -2.04 14.33
N LEU A 74 -28.50 -2.25 13.13
CA LEU A 74 -29.43 -3.35 12.85
C LEU A 74 -28.67 -4.68 12.91
N GLY A 75 -29.31 -5.74 13.42
CA GLY A 75 -28.69 -7.04 13.62
C GLY A 75 -27.90 -7.16 14.94
N SER A 76 -27.87 -6.11 15.77
CA SER A 76 -27.18 -6.08 17.06
C SER A 76 -27.87 -6.88 18.16
N GLY A 77 -29.12 -7.29 17.94
CA GLY A 77 -29.92 -8.03 18.93
C GLY A 77 -30.94 -7.15 19.67
N PHE A 78 -30.89 -5.82 19.46
CA PHE A 78 -31.79 -4.87 20.11
C PHE A 78 -33.03 -4.53 19.27
N TYR A 79 -32.98 -4.72 17.96
CA TYR A 79 -34.12 -4.39 17.09
C TYR A 79 -35.08 -5.57 16.93
N PRO A 80 -36.37 -5.30 16.69
CA PRO A 80 -37.34 -6.36 16.41
C PRO A 80 -36.92 -7.20 15.19
N GLY A 81 -36.83 -8.52 15.39
CA GLY A 81 -36.40 -9.47 14.36
C GLY A 81 -34.92 -9.78 14.34
N ASP A 82 -34.10 -9.12 15.15
CA ASP A 82 -32.69 -9.49 15.32
C ASP A 82 -32.55 -10.85 16.02
N ASN A 83 -31.45 -11.55 15.78
CA ASN A 83 -31.10 -12.76 16.52
C ASN A 83 -30.70 -12.39 17.95
N ARG A 84 -31.39 -12.95 18.96
CA ARG A 84 -31.16 -12.70 20.38
C ARG A 84 -30.59 -13.88 21.16
N THR A 85 -30.27 -14.99 20.47
CA THR A 85 -29.89 -16.26 21.11
C THR A 85 -28.78 -16.08 22.14
N GLY A 86 -27.69 -15.38 21.78
CA GLY A 86 -26.57 -15.12 22.69
C GLY A 86 -26.95 -14.16 23.84
N ILE A 87 -27.66 -13.07 23.53
CA ILE A 87 -28.12 -12.09 24.53
C ILE A 87 -28.99 -12.78 25.59
N ASP A 88 -29.98 -13.56 25.17
CA ASP A 88 -30.95 -14.19 26.06
C ASP A 88 -30.29 -15.28 26.92
N GLN A 89 -29.29 -16.01 26.39
CA GLN A 89 -28.48 -16.95 27.16
C GLN A 89 -27.66 -16.23 28.24
N ILE A 90 -26.97 -15.14 27.89
CA ILE A 90 -26.18 -14.34 28.83
C ILE A 90 -27.05 -13.74 29.94
N LEU A 91 -28.24 -13.24 29.59
CA LEU A 91 -29.18 -12.68 30.57
C LEU A 91 -29.68 -13.73 31.58
N LYS A 92 -29.83 -15.00 31.15
CA LYS A 92 -30.27 -16.12 32.00
C LYS A 92 -29.17 -16.76 32.82
N ALA A 93 -27.92 -16.70 32.37
CA ALA A 93 -26.80 -17.36 33.04
C ALA A 93 -26.61 -16.83 34.46
N ASP A 94 -26.54 -17.69 35.48
CA ASP A 94 -26.32 -17.25 36.87
C ASP A 94 -24.82 -17.27 37.23
N ASP A 95 -24.07 -16.37 36.59
CA ASP A 95 -22.62 -16.26 36.79
C ASP A 95 -22.21 -14.78 36.91
N PRO A 96 -21.50 -14.39 38.00
CA PRO A 96 -21.07 -13.01 38.22
C PRO A 96 -20.21 -12.41 37.11
N ARG A 97 -19.49 -13.22 36.32
CA ARG A 97 -18.60 -12.70 35.27
C ARG A 97 -19.34 -11.95 34.17
N PHE A 98 -20.65 -12.23 34.01
CA PHE A 98 -21.51 -11.56 33.04
C PHE A 98 -22.18 -10.30 33.59
N ASN A 99 -21.97 -9.90 34.86
CA ASN A 99 -22.73 -8.81 35.47
C ASN A 99 -22.61 -7.49 34.70
N GLU A 100 -21.40 -7.08 34.31
CA GLU A 100 -21.20 -5.84 33.54
C GLU A 100 -21.86 -5.91 32.15
N LEU A 101 -21.71 -7.04 31.46
CA LEU A 101 -22.32 -7.25 30.15
C LEU A 101 -23.86 -7.26 30.24
N LYS A 102 -24.42 -7.96 31.24
CA LYS A 102 -25.87 -7.93 31.52
C LYS A 102 -26.35 -6.52 31.82
N ASN A 103 -25.59 -5.73 32.58
CA ASN A 103 -25.94 -4.35 32.88
C ASN A 103 -25.99 -3.51 31.61
N ALA A 104 -24.97 -3.59 30.74
CA ALA A 104 -24.98 -2.88 29.46
C ALA A 104 -26.17 -3.27 28.58
N ILE A 105 -26.45 -4.57 28.44
CA ILE A 105 -27.61 -5.08 27.69
C ILE A 105 -28.93 -4.56 28.29
N LYS A 106 -29.11 -4.65 29.62
CA LYS A 106 -30.32 -4.21 30.31
C LYS A 106 -30.53 -2.70 30.20
N THR A 107 -29.46 -1.91 30.30
CA THR A 107 -29.52 -0.45 30.09
C THR A 107 -30.08 -0.13 28.71
N VAL A 108 -29.52 -0.73 27.66
CA VAL A 108 -29.99 -0.53 26.28
C VAL A 108 -31.44 -0.99 26.11
N LEU A 109 -31.80 -2.18 26.59
CA LEU A 109 -33.19 -2.67 26.52
C LEU A 109 -34.18 -1.81 27.34
N GLY A 110 -33.68 -1.06 28.31
CA GLY A 110 -34.48 -0.13 29.12
C GLY A 110 -34.83 1.17 28.41
N TRP A 111 -34.21 1.49 27.26
CA TRP A 111 -34.46 2.72 26.53
C TRP A 111 -35.87 2.74 25.92
N PRO A 112 -36.61 3.87 26.03
CA PRO A 112 -37.96 4.01 25.49
C PRO A 112 -38.09 3.60 24.01
N GLU A 113 -37.06 3.87 23.23
CA GLU A 113 -36.98 3.58 21.80
C GLU A 113 -36.99 2.06 21.51
N PHE A 114 -36.42 1.25 22.42
CA PHE A 114 -36.38 -0.21 22.33
C PHE A 114 -37.48 -0.90 23.14
N LYS A 115 -38.24 -0.17 23.96
CA LYS A 115 -39.37 -0.68 24.75
C LYS A 115 -40.61 -1.04 23.93
N THR A 116 -40.53 -1.02 22.60
CA THR A 116 -41.68 -1.28 21.75
C THR A 116 -41.93 -2.78 21.59
N ASN A 117 -43.19 -3.18 21.82
CA ASN A 117 -43.74 -4.47 21.40
C ASN A 117 -43.38 -4.74 19.93
N GLU A 118 -43.29 -6.02 19.54
CA GLU A 118 -43.02 -6.40 18.16
C GLU A 118 -43.89 -5.57 17.18
N PRO A 119 -43.27 -4.99 16.12
CA PRO A 119 -43.96 -4.04 15.26
C PRO A 119 -45.14 -4.72 14.60
N LEU A 120 -46.32 -4.14 14.80
CA LEU A 120 -47.57 -4.57 14.17
C LEU A 120 -47.58 -4.14 12.71
N LEU A 121 -48.20 -4.95 11.85
CA LEU A 121 -48.18 -4.72 10.40
C LEU A 121 -48.80 -3.36 10.01
N GLY A 122 -49.98 -3.04 10.55
CA GLY A 122 -50.72 -1.82 10.22
C GLY A 122 -49.96 -0.54 10.56
N PRO A 123 -49.53 -0.34 11.83
CA PRO A 123 -48.70 0.79 12.23
C PRO A 123 -47.40 0.92 11.42
N THR A 124 -46.76 -0.22 11.09
CA THR A 124 -45.53 -0.24 10.29
C THR A 124 -45.79 0.29 8.87
N LEU A 125 -46.88 -0.16 8.22
CA LEU A 125 -47.29 0.34 6.92
C LEU A 125 -47.50 1.85 6.94
N THR A 126 -48.28 2.34 7.90
CA THR A 126 -48.56 3.78 8.05
C THR A 126 -47.29 4.59 8.29
N THR A 127 -46.37 4.09 9.11
CA THR A 127 -45.10 4.78 9.42
C THR A 127 -44.22 4.91 8.17
N VAL A 128 -44.01 3.80 7.45
CA VAL A 128 -43.20 3.80 6.21
C VAL A 128 -43.86 4.65 5.13
N GLU A 129 -45.18 4.56 4.99
CA GLU A 129 -45.93 5.33 4.00
C GLU A 129 -45.83 6.84 4.26
N ASN A 130 -46.09 7.28 5.50
CA ASN A 130 -46.06 8.69 5.86
C ASN A 130 -44.66 9.30 5.68
N GLU A 131 -43.61 8.55 6.02
CA GLU A 131 -42.23 9.02 5.92
C GLU A 131 -41.75 9.20 4.47
N TYR A 132 -42.22 8.36 3.55
CA TYR A 132 -41.81 8.39 2.14
C TYR A 132 -42.80 9.11 1.22
N ARG A 133 -43.99 9.46 1.71
CA ARG A 133 -45.00 10.19 0.93
C ARG A 133 -44.43 11.52 0.41
N GLY A 134 -44.48 11.71 -0.91
CA GLY A 134 -44.00 12.93 -1.57
C GLY A 134 -42.48 13.02 -1.77
N LYS A 135 -41.68 12.04 -1.31
CA LYS A 135 -40.23 12.02 -1.54
C LYS A 135 -39.90 11.36 -2.87
N GLN A 136 -39.10 12.02 -3.70
CA GLN A 136 -38.64 11.50 -4.99
C GLN A 136 -37.23 10.92 -4.86
N SER A 137 -37.13 9.62 -4.52
CA SER A 137 -35.87 8.88 -4.50
C SER A 137 -36.12 7.40 -4.82
N LYS A 138 -35.12 6.70 -5.39
CA LYS A 138 -35.20 5.24 -5.65
C LYS A 138 -35.64 4.44 -4.43
N LYS A 139 -35.16 4.87 -3.26
CA LYS A 139 -35.50 4.23 -1.98
C LYS A 139 -36.96 4.48 -1.58
N ALA A 140 -37.47 5.70 -1.79
CA ALA A 140 -38.87 6.02 -1.53
C ALA A 140 -39.80 5.23 -2.47
N GLU A 141 -39.45 5.10 -3.74
CA GLU A 141 -40.19 4.26 -4.71
C GLU A 141 -40.24 2.79 -4.26
N GLU A 142 -39.12 2.22 -3.83
CA GLU A 142 -39.06 0.85 -3.33
C GLU A 142 -39.91 0.65 -2.06
N ALA A 143 -39.79 1.56 -1.09
CA ALA A 143 -40.55 1.50 0.16
C ALA A 143 -42.07 1.63 -0.09
N LEU A 144 -42.50 2.57 -0.93
CA LEU A 144 -43.91 2.74 -1.28
C LEU A 144 -44.44 1.56 -2.10
N ARG A 145 -43.62 0.92 -2.94
CA ARG A 145 -43.99 -0.33 -3.63
C ARG A 145 -44.23 -1.48 -2.65
N LEU A 146 -43.41 -1.60 -1.60
CA LEU A 146 -43.63 -2.59 -0.54
C LEU A 146 -44.96 -2.35 0.18
N VAL A 147 -45.24 -1.09 0.56
CA VAL A 147 -46.51 -0.70 1.17
C VAL A 147 -47.69 -1.05 0.26
N GLY A 148 -47.62 -0.69 -1.02
CA GLY A 148 -48.67 -1.00 -1.99
C GLY A 148 -48.90 -2.50 -2.16
N THR A 149 -47.84 -3.31 -2.18
CA THR A 149 -47.94 -4.77 -2.29
C THR A 149 -48.62 -5.38 -1.06
N ALA A 150 -48.31 -4.90 0.14
CA ALA A 150 -48.94 -5.35 1.37
C ALA A 150 -50.41 -4.89 1.46
N ARG A 151 -50.72 -3.63 1.11
CA ARG A 151 -52.09 -3.09 1.09
C ARG A 151 -52.97 -3.85 0.10
N ARG A 152 -52.44 -4.20 -1.08
CA ARG A 152 -53.14 -5.03 -2.07
C ARG A 152 -53.68 -6.34 -1.47
N VAL A 153 -52.91 -7.00 -0.60
CA VAL A 153 -53.36 -8.23 0.08
C VAL A 153 -54.40 -7.92 1.16
N LEU A 154 -54.19 -6.85 1.92
CA LEU A 154 -55.12 -6.42 2.98
C LEU A 154 -56.49 -5.98 2.44
N GLU A 155 -56.52 -5.35 1.26
CA GLU A 155 -57.74 -4.88 0.59
C GLU A 155 -58.62 -6.03 0.07
N CYS A 156 -58.07 -7.24 -0.09
CA CYS A 156 -58.86 -8.41 -0.43
C CYS A 156 -59.65 -8.98 0.75
N LEU A 157 -59.28 -8.65 1.99
CA LEU A 157 -59.92 -9.15 3.21
C LEU A 157 -61.18 -8.34 3.54
N ASP A 158 -62.07 -8.91 4.35
CA ASP A 158 -63.11 -8.12 5.00
C ASP A 158 -62.52 -7.26 6.13
N GLU A 159 -63.32 -6.32 6.63
CA GLU A 159 -62.89 -5.35 7.64
C GLU A 159 -62.39 -6.01 8.93
N GLN A 160 -62.98 -7.14 9.32
CA GLN A 160 -62.65 -7.85 10.55
C GLN A 160 -61.30 -8.59 10.42
N ASP A 161 -61.11 -9.34 9.34
CA ASP A 161 -59.87 -10.07 9.09
C ASP A 161 -58.71 -9.13 8.74
N ARG A 162 -58.99 -8.03 8.05
CA ARG A 162 -58.01 -6.97 7.79
C ARG A 162 -57.48 -6.37 9.09
N LYS A 163 -58.36 -5.94 9.99
CA LYS A 163 -57.96 -5.39 11.31
C LYS A 163 -57.15 -6.39 12.12
N LYS A 164 -57.54 -7.67 12.10
CA LYS A 164 -56.79 -8.73 12.77
C LYS A 164 -55.37 -8.87 12.21
N LEU A 165 -55.20 -8.84 10.89
CA LEU A 165 -53.88 -8.90 10.27
C LEU A 165 -53.06 -7.62 10.53
N GLU A 166 -53.68 -6.44 10.48
CA GLU A 166 -53.01 -5.16 10.78
C GLU A 166 -52.51 -5.11 12.24
N GLN A 167 -53.20 -5.78 13.17
CA GLN A 167 -52.81 -5.93 14.58
C GLN A 167 -51.90 -7.14 14.85
N THR A 168 -51.50 -7.89 13.81
CA THR A 168 -50.61 -9.04 13.98
C THR A 168 -49.15 -8.58 14.00
N PRO A 169 -48.32 -9.07 14.95
CA PRO A 169 -46.88 -8.85 14.93
C PRO A 169 -46.24 -9.38 13.65
N ILE A 170 -45.34 -8.59 13.04
CA ILE A 170 -44.70 -9.00 11.77
C ILE A 170 -43.90 -10.31 11.91
N SER A 171 -43.36 -10.61 13.08
CA SER A 171 -42.67 -11.87 13.41
C SER A 171 -43.56 -13.12 13.25
N ALA A 172 -44.88 -12.95 13.41
CA ALA A 172 -45.90 -13.98 13.33
C ALA A 172 -46.49 -14.13 11.91
N LEU A 173 -46.03 -13.33 10.95
CA LEU A 173 -46.42 -13.41 9.54
C LEU A 173 -45.46 -14.31 8.74
N LYS A 174 -45.17 -15.51 9.24
CA LYS A 174 -44.34 -16.48 8.49
C LYS A 174 -45.20 -17.25 7.47
N PRO A 175 -44.62 -17.71 6.35
CA PRO A 175 -45.38 -18.45 5.32
C PRO A 175 -46.20 -19.61 5.88
N GLN A 176 -45.65 -20.36 6.84
CA GLN A 176 -46.37 -21.48 7.49
C GLN A 176 -47.58 -21.02 8.30
N GLN A 177 -47.47 -19.91 9.04
CA GLN A 177 -48.57 -19.37 9.87
C GLN A 177 -49.65 -18.76 8.98
N LEU A 178 -49.26 -18.08 7.91
CA LEU A 178 -50.19 -17.51 6.93
C LEU A 178 -50.95 -18.60 6.16
N ARG A 179 -50.31 -19.73 5.85
CA ARG A 179 -50.95 -20.90 5.20
C ARG A 179 -52.06 -21.53 6.04
N ALA A 180 -51.98 -21.41 7.36
CA ALA A 180 -53.00 -21.90 8.28
C ALA A 180 -54.23 -20.99 8.36
N ASN A 181 -54.16 -19.77 7.80
CA ASN A 181 -55.29 -18.85 7.78
C ASN A 181 -56.22 -19.13 6.60
N HIS A 182 -57.31 -19.86 6.88
CA HIS A 182 -58.31 -20.26 5.87
C HIS A 182 -59.00 -19.07 5.19
N ASN A 183 -59.37 -18.03 5.95
CA ASN A 183 -60.05 -16.85 5.41
C ASN A 183 -59.15 -16.08 4.45
N LEU A 184 -57.88 -15.90 4.82
CA LEU A 184 -56.88 -15.24 3.95
C LEU A 184 -56.70 -16.00 2.63
N ARG A 185 -56.63 -17.33 2.67
CA ARG A 185 -56.49 -18.16 1.45
C ARG A 185 -57.73 -18.08 0.56
N ALA A 186 -58.91 -18.12 1.15
CA ALA A 186 -60.17 -18.00 0.41
C ALA A 186 -60.31 -16.61 -0.25
N ALA A 187 -59.95 -15.54 0.48
CA ALA A 187 -59.96 -14.17 -0.03
C ALA A 187 -58.96 -13.99 -1.18
N LEU A 188 -57.72 -14.49 -1.05
CA LEU A 188 -56.72 -14.44 -2.11
C LEU A 188 -57.19 -15.15 -3.39
N THR A 189 -57.72 -16.36 -3.25
CA THR A 189 -58.21 -17.17 -4.37
C THR A 189 -59.35 -16.46 -5.11
N SER A 190 -60.34 -15.95 -4.37
CA SER A 190 -61.56 -15.38 -4.95
C SER A 190 -61.41 -13.94 -5.45
N ARG A 191 -60.57 -13.11 -4.82
CA ARG A 191 -60.53 -11.65 -5.08
C ARG A 191 -59.21 -11.14 -5.66
N LEU A 192 -58.11 -11.88 -5.52
CA LEU A 192 -56.79 -11.48 -6.05
C LEU A 192 -56.34 -12.34 -7.23
N LEU A 193 -56.58 -13.65 -7.17
CA LEU A 193 -56.01 -14.65 -8.07
C LEU A 193 -57.01 -15.22 -9.09
N ASN A 194 -58.19 -14.63 -9.24
CA ASN A 194 -59.21 -15.01 -10.23
C ASN A 194 -59.56 -16.51 -10.25
N GLY A 195 -59.52 -17.19 -9.09
CA GLY A 195 -59.81 -18.61 -8.97
C GLY A 195 -58.61 -19.55 -9.00
N ASP A 196 -57.38 -19.05 -9.21
CA ASP A 196 -56.17 -19.87 -9.13
C ASP A 196 -55.91 -20.37 -7.70
N THR A 197 -55.59 -21.66 -7.56
CA THR A 197 -55.42 -22.34 -6.26
C THR A 197 -54.03 -22.98 -6.11
N GLY A 198 -53.72 -23.46 -4.91
CA GLY A 198 -52.48 -24.19 -4.63
C GLY A 198 -51.24 -23.29 -4.72
N ALA A 199 -50.37 -23.58 -5.68
CA ALA A 199 -49.03 -22.96 -5.80
C ALA A 199 -49.08 -21.43 -5.98
N ALA A 200 -50.08 -20.89 -6.67
CA ALA A 200 -50.24 -19.45 -6.86
C ALA A 200 -50.55 -18.73 -5.53
N VAL A 201 -51.44 -19.30 -4.73
CA VAL A 201 -51.76 -18.79 -3.37
C VAL A 201 -50.52 -18.86 -2.48
N ASP A 202 -49.79 -19.97 -2.51
CA ASP A 202 -48.57 -20.14 -1.73
C ASP A 202 -47.47 -19.13 -2.11
N ALA A 203 -47.35 -18.79 -3.40
CA ALA A 203 -46.42 -17.78 -3.88
C ALA A 203 -46.78 -16.37 -3.37
N GLU A 204 -48.06 -16.00 -3.39
CA GLU A 204 -48.53 -14.72 -2.85
C GLU A 204 -48.39 -14.64 -1.32
N LEU A 205 -48.69 -15.72 -0.57
CA LEU A 205 -48.45 -15.76 0.87
C LEU A 205 -46.97 -15.61 1.22
N LYS A 206 -46.09 -16.24 0.44
CA LYS A 206 -44.63 -16.08 0.58
C LYS A 206 -44.20 -14.65 0.28
N LEU A 207 -44.70 -14.08 -0.82
CA LEU A 207 -44.44 -12.68 -1.18
C LEU A 207 -44.89 -11.72 -0.07
N PHE A 208 -46.08 -11.92 0.48
CA PHE A 208 -46.61 -11.10 1.56
C PHE A 208 -45.76 -11.19 2.84
N ALA A 209 -45.32 -12.39 3.22
CA ALA A 209 -44.40 -12.59 4.34
C ALA A 209 -43.05 -11.88 4.10
N ASP A 210 -42.49 -12.01 2.90
CA ASP A 210 -41.23 -11.36 2.52
C ASP A 210 -41.36 -9.82 2.53
N VAL A 211 -42.48 -9.29 2.04
CA VAL A 211 -42.80 -7.86 2.06
C VAL A 211 -42.95 -7.34 3.49
N ALA A 212 -43.68 -8.06 4.36
CA ALA A 212 -43.83 -7.68 5.77
C ALA A 212 -42.46 -7.63 6.48
N SER A 213 -41.59 -8.61 6.23
CA SER A 213 -40.22 -8.63 6.76
C SER A 213 -39.36 -7.46 6.25
N LYS A 214 -39.47 -7.11 4.96
CA LYS A 214 -38.80 -5.92 4.39
C LYS A 214 -39.33 -4.61 4.97
N LEU A 215 -40.65 -4.49 5.17
CA LEU A 215 -41.27 -3.32 5.80
C LEU A 215 -40.80 -3.14 7.25
N ARG A 216 -40.71 -4.21 8.04
CA ARG A 216 -40.09 -4.18 9.37
C ARG A 216 -38.65 -3.67 9.30
N THR A 217 -37.87 -4.18 8.35
CA THR A 217 -36.47 -3.76 8.18
C THR A 217 -36.37 -2.27 7.86
N GLU A 218 -37.26 -1.75 7.00
CA GLU A 218 -37.31 -0.32 6.69
C GLU A 218 -37.78 0.50 7.90
N ALA A 219 -38.79 0.06 8.64
CA ALA A 219 -39.23 0.76 9.85
C ALA A 219 -38.14 0.80 10.93
N ASN A 220 -37.42 -0.29 11.13
CA ASN A 220 -36.25 -0.32 12.02
C ASN A 220 -35.15 0.67 11.54
N ARG A 221 -35.01 0.85 10.23
CA ARG A 221 -34.10 1.85 9.65
C ARG A 221 -34.61 3.29 9.84
N LEU A 222 -35.92 3.52 9.84
CA LEU A 222 -36.50 4.84 10.15
C LEU A 222 -36.33 5.21 11.62
N LEU A 223 -36.39 4.25 12.54
CA LEU A 223 -36.03 4.45 13.96
C LEU A 223 -34.56 4.93 14.11
N ARG A 224 -33.72 4.62 13.13
CA ARG A 224 -32.31 5.03 13.02
C ARG A 224 -32.07 6.31 12.22
N SER A 225 -33.12 7.01 11.76
CA SER A 225 -32.96 8.16 10.85
C SER A 225 -32.08 9.28 11.41
N ASP A 226 -31.92 9.39 12.75
CA ASP A 226 -30.84 10.12 13.42
C ASP A 226 -29.90 9.13 14.15
N ASP A 227 -28.96 8.50 13.43
CA ASP A 227 -28.01 7.51 14.00
C ASP A 227 -27.26 8.07 15.24
N GLY A 228 -27.18 9.40 15.40
CA GLY A 228 -26.49 10.05 16.50
C GLY A 228 -27.13 9.84 17.88
N TRP A 229 -28.45 9.65 17.97
CA TRP A 229 -29.12 9.59 19.29
C TRP A 229 -28.66 8.38 20.11
N ALA A 230 -28.60 7.20 19.49
CA ALA A 230 -28.23 5.96 20.17
C ALA A 230 -26.76 5.99 20.61
N ILE A 231 -25.90 6.64 19.83
CA ILE A 231 -24.48 6.84 20.15
C ILE A 231 -24.35 7.82 21.33
N ARG A 232 -25.07 8.96 21.30
CA ARG A 232 -25.07 9.94 22.41
C ARG A 232 -25.56 9.30 23.71
N ARG A 233 -26.62 8.50 23.64
CA ARG A 233 -27.20 7.83 24.80
C ARG A 233 -26.29 6.73 25.34
N ALA A 234 -25.70 5.92 24.46
CA ALA A 234 -24.69 4.94 24.83
C ALA A 234 -23.52 5.61 25.58
N ARG A 235 -23.04 6.76 25.09
CA ARG A 235 -21.96 7.52 25.73
C ARG A 235 -22.32 8.08 27.11
N ASN A 236 -23.60 8.37 27.37
CA ASN A 236 -24.06 8.95 28.62
C ASN A 236 -24.45 7.91 29.68
N GLU A 237 -24.93 6.73 29.27
CA GLU A 237 -25.57 5.76 30.17
C GLU A 237 -24.80 4.44 30.34
N LEU A 238 -23.86 4.11 29.45
CA LEU A 238 -23.05 2.89 29.57
C LEU A 238 -21.83 3.11 30.46
N SER A 239 -21.29 2.02 31.02
CA SER A 239 -20.08 2.05 31.85
C SER A 239 -18.82 2.33 31.02
N ASP A 240 -17.75 2.83 31.66
CA ASP A 240 -16.46 3.10 31.01
C ASP A 240 -15.92 1.90 30.21
N ARG A 241 -16.12 0.68 30.72
CA ARG A 241 -15.69 -0.55 30.04
C ARG A 241 -16.50 -0.83 28.77
N ALA A 242 -17.77 -0.44 28.73
CA ALA A 242 -18.60 -0.52 27.53
C ALA A 242 -18.25 0.62 26.55
N LEU A 243 -17.88 1.80 27.07
CA LEU A 243 -17.41 2.92 26.25
C LEU A 243 -16.15 2.58 25.45
N ALA A 244 -15.28 1.71 25.97
CA ALA A 244 -14.13 1.19 25.20
C ALA A 244 -14.55 0.56 23.86
N TRP A 245 -15.67 -0.18 23.84
CA TRP A 245 -16.23 -0.71 22.59
C TRP A 245 -16.81 0.40 21.70
N VAL A 246 -17.56 1.34 22.29
CA VAL A 246 -18.12 2.49 21.56
C VAL A 246 -17.01 3.30 20.88
N ASP A 247 -15.92 3.60 21.57
CA ASP A 247 -14.76 4.34 21.07
C ASP A 247 -13.93 3.55 20.05
N CYS A 248 -14.03 2.22 20.03
CA CYS A 248 -13.48 1.40 18.96
C CYS A 248 -14.37 1.45 17.71
N ALA A 249 -15.69 1.45 17.90
CA ALA A 249 -16.66 1.25 16.82
C ALA A 249 -17.10 2.54 16.13
N VAL A 250 -17.33 3.63 16.86
CA VAL A 250 -17.99 4.82 16.32
C VAL A 250 -17.69 6.12 17.07
N PHE A 251 -17.53 7.19 16.30
CA PHE A 251 -17.43 8.57 16.79
C PHE A 251 -18.56 9.43 16.24
N LEU A 252 -18.82 10.55 16.90
CA LEU A 252 -19.68 11.61 16.36
C LEU A 252 -18.81 12.78 15.92
N GLY A 253 -18.98 13.19 14.67
CA GLY A 253 -18.37 14.40 14.14
C GLY A 253 -19.00 15.67 14.72
N SER A 254 -18.45 16.82 14.33
CA SER A 254 -18.86 18.14 14.82
C SER A 254 -20.31 18.51 14.46
N SER A 255 -20.87 17.93 13.39
CA SER A 255 -22.27 18.09 13.00
C SER A 255 -23.18 16.98 13.54
N GLY A 256 -22.66 16.08 14.38
CA GLY A 256 -23.40 14.96 14.95
C GLY A 256 -23.54 13.74 14.04
N GLU A 257 -22.87 13.74 12.87
CA GLU A 257 -22.80 12.62 11.95
C GLU A 257 -21.89 11.50 12.49
N PRO A 258 -22.23 10.22 12.29
CA PRO A 258 -21.40 9.12 12.74
C PRO A 258 -20.18 8.92 11.84
N LEU A 259 -19.00 8.77 12.46
CA LEU A 259 -17.72 8.48 11.82
C LEU A 259 -17.25 7.08 12.24
N TYR A 260 -16.81 6.27 11.27
CA TYR A 260 -16.55 4.84 11.49
C TYR A 260 -15.07 4.47 11.29
N PRO A 261 -14.35 4.19 12.38
CA PRO A 261 -13.02 3.58 12.31
C PRO A 261 -13.02 2.32 11.45
N PRO A 262 -11.97 2.09 10.64
CA PRO A 262 -11.98 0.99 9.69
C PRO A 262 -11.79 -0.40 10.33
N LEU A 263 -11.24 -0.48 11.55
CA LEU A 263 -10.84 -1.75 12.20
C LEU A 263 -12.02 -2.69 12.50
N VAL A 264 -13.21 -2.18 12.77
CA VAL A 264 -14.41 -3.00 13.09
C VAL A 264 -15.55 -2.72 12.11
N GLY A 265 -15.18 -2.60 10.84
CA GLY A 265 -16.12 -2.34 9.76
C GLY A 265 -16.80 -1.00 9.90
N THR A 266 -18.11 -0.96 9.70
CA THR A 266 -18.90 0.27 9.73
C THR A 266 -19.66 0.30 11.04
N GLY A 267 -19.09 0.87 12.10
CA GLY A 267 -19.77 1.01 13.40
C GLY A 267 -20.01 -0.30 14.13
N GLY A 268 -19.09 -1.26 14.05
CA GLY A 268 -19.26 -2.60 14.65
C GLY A 268 -20.07 -3.56 13.78
N ASN A 269 -20.14 -3.33 12.47
CA ASN A 269 -20.85 -4.19 11.51
C ASN A 269 -20.00 -4.42 10.25
N GLU A 270 -20.02 -5.65 9.73
CA GLU A 270 -19.46 -6.05 8.44
C GLU A 270 -20.51 -6.76 7.57
N GLY A 271 -20.99 -6.11 6.51
CA GLY A 271 -22.10 -6.59 5.69
C GLY A 271 -23.39 -6.86 6.49
N LYS A 272 -23.68 -8.14 6.77
CA LYS A 272 -24.82 -8.58 7.60
C LYS A 272 -24.42 -8.97 9.02
N LEU A 273 -23.12 -9.01 9.32
CA LEU A 273 -22.58 -9.45 10.60
C LEU A 273 -22.46 -8.26 11.55
N ASP A 274 -23.10 -8.33 12.72
CA ASP A 274 -22.82 -7.42 13.83
C ASP A 274 -21.77 -8.05 14.76
N TYR A 275 -20.69 -7.32 15.04
CA TYR A 275 -19.60 -7.84 15.84
C TYR A 275 -20.00 -8.09 17.29
N SER A 276 -20.81 -7.19 17.87
CA SER A 276 -21.25 -7.32 19.26
C SER A 276 -22.22 -8.49 19.46
N ASN A 277 -23.13 -8.70 18.53
CA ASN A 277 -24.07 -9.81 18.60
C ASN A 277 -23.39 -11.17 18.39
N GLN A 278 -22.44 -11.24 17.44
CA GLN A 278 -21.63 -12.44 17.24
C GLN A 278 -20.77 -12.73 18.48
N PHE A 279 -20.18 -11.69 19.09
CA PHE A 279 -19.44 -11.82 20.34
C PHE A 279 -20.31 -12.40 21.45
N HIS A 280 -21.53 -11.89 21.66
CA HIS A 280 -22.46 -12.44 22.65
C HIS A 280 -22.75 -13.93 22.41
N ARG A 281 -23.01 -14.31 21.15
CA ARG A 281 -23.27 -15.71 20.80
C ARG A 281 -22.08 -16.61 21.14
N LEU A 282 -20.87 -16.22 20.74
CA LEU A 282 -19.65 -17.00 20.97
C LEU A 282 -19.24 -17.04 22.44
N VAL A 283 -19.40 -15.93 23.17
CA VAL A 283 -19.20 -15.86 24.62
C VAL A 283 -20.14 -16.80 25.35
N ALA A 284 -21.43 -16.79 25.01
CA ALA A 284 -22.40 -17.72 25.59
C ALA A 284 -22.00 -19.18 25.29
N GLU A 285 -21.59 -19.46 24.06
CA GLU A 285 -21.18 -20.79 23.62
C GLU A 285 -19.98 -21.36 24.41
N VAL A 286 -18.93 -20.58 24.66
CA VAL A 286 -17.73 -21.07 25.36
C VAL A 286 -17.76 -20.91 26.87
N LEU A 287 -18.53 -19.96 27.41
CA LEU A 287 -18.56 -19.65 28.84
C LEU A 287 -19.80 -20.18 29.56
N THR A 288 -20.87 -20.55 28.85
CA THR A 288 -22.05 -21.19 29.48
C THR A 288 -22.24 -22.64 29.01
N PRO A 289 -21.21 -23.50 29.14
CA PRO A 289 -21.32 -24.88 28.69
C PRO A 289 -22.36 -25.63 29.53
N GLY A 290 -23.33 -26.26 28.86
CA GLY A 290 -24.43 -26.96 29.51
C GLY A 290 -24.04 -28.30 30.16
N ASP A 291 -22.86 -28.85 29.81
CA ASP A 291 -22.40 -30.16 30.27
C ASP A 291 -20.85 -30.25 30.34
N PRO A 292 -20.28 -31.30 30.99
CA PRO A 292 -18.83 -31.48 31.09
C PRO A 292 -18.10 -31.66 29.75
N CYS A 293 -18.76 -32.19 28.71
CA CYS A 293 -18.17 -32.35 27.39
C CYS A 293 -18.00 -30.97 26.72
N ALA A 294 -19.00 -30.10 26.84
CA ALA A 294 -18.92 -28.71 26.39
C ALA A 294 -17.85 -27.90 27.15
N GLN A 295 -17.63 -28.20 28.44
CA GLN A 295 -16.52 -27.61 29.20
C GLN A 295 -15.16 -28.07 28.67
N ALA A 296 -14.98 -29.36 28.43
CA ALA A 296 -13.75 -29.90 27.84
C ALA A 296 -13.49 -29.32 26.43
N ARG A 297 -14.56 -29.16 25.64
CA ARG A 297 -14.51 -28.49 24.33
C ARG A 297 -14.02 -27.04 24.43
N SER A 298 -14.60 -26.25 25.33
CA SER A 298 -14.19 -24.86 25.56
C SER A 298 -12.72 -24.77 25.97
N ARG A 299 -12.25 -25.70 26.82
CA ARG A 299 -10.84 -25.81 27.20
C ARG A 299 -9.93 -26.16 26.02
N SER A 300 -10.29 -27.15 25.20
CA SER A 300 -9.58 -27.54 23.97
C SER A 300 -9.43 -26.34 23.03
N LEU A 301 -10.52 -25.61 22.79
CA LEU A 301 -10.53 -24.39 21.98
C LEU A 301 -9.64 -23.29 22.59
N LEU A 302 -9.66 -23.09 23.90
CA LEU A 302 -8.80 -22.08 24.55
C LEU A 302 -7.31 -22.43 24.44
N LEU A 303 -6.95 -23.70 24.65
CA LEU A 303 -5.57 -24.18 24.50
C LEU A 303 -5.07 -23.99 23.07
N ASN A 304 -5.91 -24.23 22.07
CA ASN A 304 -5.61 -23.90 20.68
C ASN A 304 -5.41 -22.39 20.48
N ALA A 305 -6.30 -21.55 21.01
CA ALA A 305 -6.23 -20.11 20.81
C ALA A 305 -4.97 -19.49 21.47
N LEU A 306 -4.56 -19.96 22.65
CA LEU A 306 -3.42 -19.41 23.39
C LEU A 306 -2.08 -20.05 23.00
N PHE A 307 -2.03 -21.36 22.78
CA PHE A 307 -0.80 -22.14 22.66
C PHE A 307 -0.68 -22.93 21.36
N GLY A 308 -1.61 -22.76 20.42
CA GLY A 308 -1.55 -23.46 19.13
C GLY A 308 -1.73 -24.98 19.22
N GLU A 309 -2.24 -25.50 20.34
CA GLU A 309 -2.49 -26.93 20.51
C GLU A 309 -3.55 -27.41 19.50
N LEU A 310 -3.40 -28.64 19.00
CA LEU A 310 -4.31 -29.20 17.99
C LEU A 310 -5.74 -29.30 18.54
N CYS A 311 -6.72 -28.87 17.74
CA CYS A 311 -8.13 -28.87 18.11
C CYS A 311 -9.02 -29.26 16.93
N SER A 312 -10.03 -30.09 17.20
CA SER A 312 -11.04 -30.55 16.22
C SER A 312 -12.43 -29.96 16.45
N ASP A 313 -12.58 -29.09 17.46
CA ASP A 313 -13.87 -28.60 17.96
C ASP A 313 -14.31 -27.24 17.37
N LEU A 314 -13.81 -26.90 16.17
CA LEU A 314 -14.10 -25.60 15.55
C LEU A 314 -15.60 -25.44 15.25
N VAL A 315 -16.08 -24.19 15.27
CA VAL A 315 -17.50 -23.85 15.17
C VAL A 315 -17.76 -23.05 13.89
N GLU A 316 -18.87 -23.32 13.21
CA GLU A 316 -19.34 -22.49 12.09
C GLU A 316 -19.69 -21.07 12.54
N ALA A 317 -18.87 -20.11 12.11
CA ALA A 317 -19.01 -18.71 12.43
C ALA A 317 -18.25 -17.87 11.41
N SER A 318 -18.66 -16.61 11.22
CA SER A 318 -17.89 -15.67 10.39
C SER A 318 -16.70 -15.13 11.19
N ALA A 319 -15.50 -15.17 10.59
CA ALA A 319 -14.29 -14.56 11.14
C ALA A 319 -14.21 -13.04 10.93
N ALA A 320 -15.30 -12.45 10.41
CA ALA A 320 -15.38 -11.04 10.03
C ALA A 320 -14.22 -10.65 9.08
N GLN A 321 -13.63 -9.47 9.24
CA GLN A 321 -12.50 -9.04 8.40
C GLN A 321 -11.12 -9.45 8.96
N PHE A 322 -11.05 -10.14 10.11
CA PHE A 322 -9.79 -10.33 10.84
C PHE A 322 -8.96 -11.54 10.40
N ASP A 323 -9.59 -12.52 9.77
CA ASP A 323 -8.93 -13.73 9.30
C ASP A 323 -9.26 -13.99 7.83
N PRO A 324 -8.37 -13.61 6.89
CA PRO A 324 -8.60 -13.84 5.47
C PRO A 324 -8.64 -15.34 5.11
N GLY A 325 -7.95 -16.21 5.87
CA GLY A 325 -7.93 -17.65 5.65
C GLY A 325 -9.21 -18.38 6.10
N ARG A 326 -10.06 -17.70 6.88
CA ARG A 326 -11.39 -18.19 7.29
C ARG A 326 -12.53 -17.32 6.76
N ALA A 327 -12.26 -16.47 5.78
CA ALA A 327 -13.29 -15.65 5.15
C ALA A 327 -14.25 -16.49 4.27
N GLY A 328 -13.82 -17.68 3.84
CA GLY A 328 -14.56 -18.58 2.96
C GLY A 328 -14.37 -18.27 1.48
N GLY A 329 -14.95 -19.08 0.60
CA GLY A 329 -14.79 -19.00 -0.84
C GLY A 329 -14.02 -20.19 -1.41
N PHE A 330 -13.50 -20.02 -2.63
CA PHE A 330 -12.80 -21.09 -3.33
C PHE A 330 -11.46 -21.39 -2.66
N ASN A 331 -11.14 -22.69 -2.51
CA ASN A 331 -9.89 -23.17 -1.89
C ASN A 331 -9.68 -22.70 -0.44
N GLN A 332 -10.76 -22.48 0.32
CA GLN A 332 -10.72 -22.04 1.73
C GLN A 332 -11.11 -23.16 2.71
N GLY A 333 -11.23 -24.39 2.22
CA GLY A 333 -11.55 -25.58 2.98
C GLY A 333 -11.36 -26.84 2.12
N PRO A 334 -11.76 -28.02 2.61
CA PRO A 334 -11.59 -29.28 1.90
C PRO A 334 -12.47 -29.39 0.63
N GLU A 335 -13.47 -28.53 0.50
CA GLU A 335 -14.37 -28.48 -0.65
C GLU A 335 -13.91 -27.46 -1.70
N PHE A 336 -14.47 -27.54 -2.91
CA PHE A 336 -14.20 -26.57 -3.98
C PHE A 336 -14.53 -25.12 -3.57
N GLU A 337 -15.67 -24.90 -2.93
CA GLU A 337 -16.04 -23.63 -2.30
C GLU A 337 -16.59 -23.87 -0.90
N THR A 338 -15.83 -23.49 0.13
CA THR A 338 -16.31 -23.53 1.51
C THR A 338 -16.87 -22.15 1.88
N LYS A 339 -18.20 -22.03 1.96
CA LYS A 339 -18.85 -20.73 2.19
C LYS A 339 -18.62 -20.17 3.60
N GLN A 340 -18.58 -21.04 4.61
CA GLN A 340 -18.39 -20.67 6.02
C GLN A 340 -17.38 -21.62 6.66
N PRO A 341 -16.06 -21.36 6.52
CA PRO A 341 -15.04 -22.13 7.21
C PRO A 341 -15.26 -22.05 8.72
N PRO A 342 -15.11 -23.17 9.47
CA PRO A 342 -15.24 -23.14 10.90
C PRO A 342 -14.05 -22.39 11.54
N LEU A 343 -14.30 -21.71 12.65
CA LEU A 343 -13.30 -20.96 13.41
C LEU A 343 -13.32 -21.34 14.88
N ASN A 344 -12.28 -20.93 15.60
CA ASN A 344 -12.23 -21.06 17.05
C ASN A 344 -12.91 -19.83 17.71
N PRO A 345 -13.99 -20.01 18.48
CA PRO A 345 -14.69 -18.91 19.14
C PRO A 345 -13.78 -18.02 20.00
N TRP A 346 -12.78 -18.60 20.67
CA TRP A 346 -11.83 -17.85 21.49
C TRP A 346 -10.96 -16.89 20.66
N ASP A 347 -10.61 -17.24 19.41
CA ASP A 347 -9.88 -16.33 18.52
C ASP A 347 -10.68 -15.05 18.28
N TYR A 348 -11.99 -15.18 18.03
CA TYR A 348 -12.88 -14.04 17.78
C TYR A 348 -13.07 -13.18 19.05
N ILE A 349 -13.33 -13.84 20.18
CA ILE A 349 -13.56 -13.17 21.47
C ILE A 349 -12.32 -12.36 21.87
N LEU A 350 -11.15 -12.99 21.86
CA LEU A 350 -9.91 -12.34 22.25
C LEU A 350 -9.49 -11.26 21.24
N ALA A 351 -9.75 -11.45 19.94
CA ALA A 351 -9.51 -10.41 18.94
C ALA A 351 -10.37 -9.16 19.18
N LEU A 352 -11.66 -9.32 19.53
CA LEU A 352 -12.52 -8.18 19.84
C LEU A 352 -12.11 -7.47 21.14
N GLU A 353 -11.69 -8.23 22.14
CA GLU A 353 -11.12 -7.71 23.38
C GLU A 353 -9.83 -6.92 23.15
N GLY A 354 -9.02 -7.30 22.16
CA GLY A 354 -7.83 -6.55 21.77
C GLY A 354 -8.12 -5.36 20.85
N ALA A 355 -9.16 -5.43 20.02
CA ALA A 355 -9.54 -4.36 19.11
C ALA A 355 -9.82 -3.04 19.84
N VAL A 356 -10.36 -3.09 21.06
CA VAL A 356 -10.61 -1.87 21.83
C VAL A 356 -9.35 -1.18 22.36
N LEU A 357 -8.16 -1.80 22.32
CA LEU A 357 -6.89 -1.08 22.54
C LEU A 357 -6.55 -0.18 21.35
N TRP A 358 -7.10 -0.47 20.17
CA TRP A 358 -6.93 0.29 18.94
C TRP A 358 -7.93 1.46 18.85
N THR A 359 -8.11 2.20 19.95
CA THR A 359 -9.08 3.31 20.01
C THR A 359 -8.68 4.42 19.04
N SER A 360 -9.63 4.82 18.19
CA SER A 360 -9.45 5.97 17.28
C SER A 360 -9.74 7.29 18.00
N GLY A 361 -9.44 8.42 17.37
CA GLY A 361 -9.67 9.75 17.92
C GLY A 361 -10.11 10.74 16.87
N LEU A 362 -10.59 11.90 17.31
CA LEU A 362 -11.00 13.01 16.43
C LEU A 362 -9.89 14.06 16.38
N ALA A 363 -9.51 14.48 15.17
CA ALA A 363 -8.56 15.55 14.94
C ALA A 363 -9.20 16.70 14.14
N ARG A 364 -8.68 17.92 14.29
CA ARG A 364 -9.07 19.08 13.46
C ARG A 364 -7.97 19.39 12.47
N ARG A 365 -8.33 19.62 11.21
CA ARG A 365 -7.38 19.91 10.11
C ARG A 365 -6.68 21.27 10.25
N SER A 366 -7.32 22.21 10.96
CA SER A 366 -6.80 23.54 11.30
C SER A 366 -7.64 24.13 12.43
N VAL A 367 -7.09 25.05 13.23
CA VAL A 367 -7.82 25.79 14.28
C VAL A 367 -9.05 26.53 13.70
N ARG A 368 -9.03 26.86 12.40
CA ARG A 368 -10.12 27.54 11.68
C ARG A 368 -11.05 26.62 10.87
N SER A 369 -10.73 25.33 10.73
CA SER A 369 -11.59 24.38 9.99
C SER A 369 -12.62 23.77 10.93
N ARG A 370 -13.89 23.76 10.51
CA ARG A 370 -14.98 23.06 11.21
C ARG A 370 -15.01 21.56 10.93
N ASP A 371 -14.22 21.06 9.98
CA ASP A 371 -14.24 19.66 9.59
C ASP A 371 -13.43 18.81 10.58
N THR A 372 -14.12 17.86 11.20
CA THR A 372 -13.50 16.88 12.09
C THR A 372 -13.03 15.68 11.26
N LEU A 373 -11.76 15.32 11.37
CA LEU A 373 -11.17 14.15 10.71
C LEU A 373 -11.03 13.03 11.73
N LEU A 374 -11.57 11.86 11.40
CA LEU A 374 -11.32 10.65 12.15
C LEU A 374 -9.86 10.20 11.93
N THR A 375 -9.13 10.02 13.03
CA THR A 375 -7.77 9.47 13.01
C THR A 375 -7.77 8.13 13.70
N SER A 376 -7.44 7.07 12.96
CA SER A 376 -7.26 5.74 13.53
C SER A 376 -5.77 5.45 13.71
N PRO A 377 -5.34 4.80 14.81
CA PRO A 377 -3.92 4.55 15.08
C PRO A 377 -3.26 3.82 13.91
N PHE A 378 -2.10 4.29 13.51
CA PHE A 378 -1.24 3.68 12.48
C PHE A 378 -2.00 3.28 11.20
N THR A 379 -3.01 4.07 10.84
CA THR A 379 -3.88 3.79 9.69
C THR A 379 -3.75 4.90 8.67
N VAL A 380 -3.53 4.52 7.42
CA VAL A 380 -3.30 5.44 6.30
C VAL A 380 -4.14 5.05 5.08
N SER A 381 -4.28 5.96 4.12
CA SER A 381 -4.93 5.66 2.84
C SER A 381 -3.99 4.87 1.93
N LEU A 382 -4.54 4.09 1.00
CA LEU A 382 -3.72 3.46 -0.02
C LEU A 382 -3.18 4.50 -1.01
N ALA A 383 -1.89 4.47 -1.33
CA ALA A 383 -1.33 5.28 -2.41
C ALA A 383 -1.66 4.67 -3.79
N PRO A 384 -1.90 5.50 -4.83
CA PRO A 384 -2.18 5.00 -6.17
C PRO A 384 -0.98 4.22 -6.74
N GLY A 385 -1.14 2.92 -7.00
CA GLY A 385 -0.05 2.06 -7.49
C GLY A 385 0.75 1.34 -6.40
N ALA A 386 0.38 1.46 -5.11
CA ALA A 386 1.12 0.92 -3.97
C ALA A 386 1.03 -0.62 -3.76
N VAL A 387 0.30 -1.34 -4.62
CA VAL A 387 0.15 -2.80 -4.54
C VAL A 387 0.29 -3.40 -5.94
N ALA A 388 1.39 -4.11 -6.18
CA ALA A 388 1.68 -4.72 -7.48
C ALA A 388 0.61 -5.73 -7.95
N SER A 389 -0.04 -6.41 -7.00
CA SER A 389 -1.06 -7.45 -7.27
C SER A 389 -2.47 -6.90 -7.56
N LEU A 390 -2.73 -5.61 -7.34
CA LEU A 390 -4.04 -5.01 -7.65
C LEU A 390 -4.10 -4.57 -9.12
N ALA A 391 -5.22 -4.87 -9.79
CA ALA A 391 -5.44 -4.35 -11.13
C ALA A 391 -5.73 -2.84 -11.09
N PRO A 392 -5.38 -2.07 -12.14
CA PRO A 392 -5.71 -0.65 -12.20
C PRO A 392 -7.21 -0.40 -12.01
N GLY A 393 -7.59 0.45 -11.05
CA GLY A 393 -8.98 0.76 -10.70
C GLY A 393 -9.50 0.00 -9.48
N GLU A 394 -8.83 -1.07 -9.06
CA GLU A 394 -9.19 -1.83 -7.85
C GLU A 394 -8.71 -1.15 -6.56
N GLU A 395 -8.00 -0.01 -6.62
CA GLU A 395 -7.62 0.74 -5.42
C GLU A 395 -8.85 1.23 -4.63
N SER A 396 -9.97 1.47 -5.33
CA SER A 396 -11.27 1.79 -4.72
C SER A 396 -11.85 0.67 -3.85
N ASN A 397 -11.37 -0.55 -4.00
CA ASN A 397 -11.74 -1.70 -3.18
C ASN A 397 -10.93 -1.78 -1.88
N ILE A 398 -9.90 -0.95 -1.69
CA ILE A 398 -9.13 -0.91 -0.45
C ILE A 398 -9.62 0.24 0.43
N ARG A 399 -10.20 -0.09 1.60
CA ARG A 399 -10.78 0.90 2.52
C ARG A 399 -9.71 1.64 3.32
N ALA A 400 -8.69 0.94 3.79
CA ALA A 400 -7.60 1.50 4.55
C ALA A 400 -6.40 0.55 4.58
N GLU A 401 -5.26 1.09 4.96
CA GLU A 401 -4.03 0.35 5.22
C GLU A 401 -3.65 0.52 6.69
N ILE A 402 -3.48 -0.60 7.40
CA ILE A 402 -3.23 -0.67 8.84
C ILE A 402 -1.79 -1.14 9.07
N TRP A 403 -1.07 -0.46 9.95
CA TRP A 403 0.31 -0.77 10.32
C TRP A 403 0.38 -1.14 11.81
N ALA A 404 0.46 -2.43 12.13
CA ALA A 404 0.52 -2.92 13.50
C ALA A 404 1.94 -2.90 14.06
N PRO A 405 2.22 -2.15 15.15
CA PRO A 405 3.56 -2.06 15.72
C PRO A 405 4.02 -3.39 16.32
N ILE A 406 5.31 -3.71 16.18
CA ILE A 406 5.97 -4.87 16.76
C ILE A 406 7.08 -4.35 17.66
N TRP A 407 7.04 -4.71 18.94
CA TRP A 407 8.01 -4.29 19.96
C TRP A 407 8.69 -5.52 20.60
N PRO A 408 10.02 -5.55 20.72
CA PRO A 408 10.75 -6.70 21.25
C PRO A 408 10.94 -6.67 22.77
N ARG A 409 10.69 -5.52 23.43
CA ARG A 409 10.85 -5.35 24.88
C ARG A 409 9.50 -5.42 25.58
N PHE A 410 9.43 -6.04 26.75
CA PHE A 410 8.17 -6.10 27.51
C PHE A 410 7.59 -4.71 27.78
N ALA A 411 6.38 -4.48 27.29
CA ALA A 411 5.59 -3.28 27.51
C ALA A 411 4.28 -3.64 28.22
N THR A 412 3.96 -2.87 29.25
CA THR A 412 2.71 -2.99 30.02
C THR A 412 1.51 -2.61 29.15
N CYS A 413 0.31 -3.06 29.54
CA CYS A 413 -0.93 -2.65 28.84
C CYS A 413 -1.08 -1.12 28.79
N ARG A 414 -0.63 -0.40 29.83
CA ARG A 414 -0.65 1.06 29.90
C ARG A 414 0.24 1.70 28.84
N GLU A 415 1.47 1.20 28.65
CA GLU A 415 2.41 1.68 27.65
C GLU A 415 1.92 1.38 26.22
N VAL A 416 1.39 0.18 25.99
CA VAL A 416 0.78 -0.21 24.71
C VAL A 416 -0.44 0.67 24.40
N SER A 417 -1.30 0.93 25.38
CA SER A 417 -2.43 1.85 25.24
C SER A 417 -1.98 3.27 24.90
N ALA A 418 -0.92 3.76 25.53
CA ALA A 418 -0.36 5.07 25.23
C ALA A 418 0.19 5.15 23.79
N LEU A 419 0.87 4.10 23.33
CA LEU A 419 1.36 3.98 21.96
C LEU A 419 0.23 4.08 20.93
N PHE A 420 -0.87 3.33 21.11
CA PHE A 420 -2.02 3.37 20.21
C PHE A 420 -2.77 4.70 20.27
N ARG A 421 -2.95 5.29 21.46
CA ARG A 421 -3.57 6.61 21.61
C ARG A 421 -2.79 7.70 20.89
N GLU A 422 -1.47 7.63 20.92
CA GLU A 422 -0.65 8.55 20.14
C GLU A 422 -0.79 8.26 18.65
N GLY A 423 -0.61 7.00 18.24
CA GLY A 423 -1.08 6.39 16.98
C GLY A 423 -0.66 7.10 15.69
N ARG A 424 0.24 8.07 15.76
CA ARG A 424 0.59 8.99 14.66
C ARG A 424 2.06 8.83 14.32
N ILE A 425 2.32 8.67 13.03
CA ILE A 425 3.66 8.73 12.47
C ILE A 425 3.80 10.04 11.71
N MET A 426 4.94 10.70 11.87
CA MET A 426 5.26 11.96 11.22
C MET A 426 6.43 11.75 10.27
N LYS A 427 6.34 12.31 9.06
CA LYS A 427 7.46 12.46 8.13
C LYS A 427 7.94 13.91 8.23
N GLY A 428 9.05 14.12 8.93
CA GLY A 428 9.49 15.47 9.31
C GLY A 428 8.44 16.16 10.18
N TRP A 429 7.83 17.23 9.65
CA TRP A 429 6.79 18.01 10.33
C TRP A 429 5.36 17.70 9.84
N GLN A 430 5.19 16.76 8.93
CA GLN A 430 3.90 16.44 8.32
C GLN A 430 3.40 15.05 8.73
N PRO A 431 2.08 14.87 8.96
CA PRO A 431 1.52 13.55 9.20
C PRO A 431 1.58 12.72 7.91
N VAL A 432 1.90 11.43 8.06
CA VAL A 432 1.92 10.47 6.94
C VAL A 432 0.51 10.29 6.37
N ARG A 433 0.39 10.17 5.04
CA ARG A 433 -0.92 10.09 4.36
C ARG A 433 -1.20 8.71 3.77
N ASN A 434 -0.15 8.00 3.39
CA ASN A 434 -0.24 6.72 2.71
C ASN A 434 0.86 5.76 3.18
N GLY A 435 0.78 4.50 2.73
CA GLY A 435 1.73 3.45 3.10
C GLY A 435 3.19 3.76 2.76
N ARG A 436 3.42 4.50 1.67
CA ARG A 436 4.76 4.94 1.28
C ARG A 436 5.30 6.02 2.24
N ASP A 437 4.53 7.06 2.53
CA ASP A 437 4.92 8.07 3.53
C ASP A 437 5.20 7.41 4.89
N PHE A 438 4.42 6.38 5.23
CA PHE A 438 4.62 5.59 6.44
C PHE A 438 5.97 4.87 6.41
N ALA A 439 6.26 4.11 5.36
CA ALA A 439 7.53 3.41 5.17
C ALA A 439 8.74 4.36 5.19
N GLU A 440 8.64 5.51 4.51
CA GLU A 440 9.67 6.54 4.52
C GLU A 440 9.89 7.17 5.90
N ALA A 441 8.83 7.35 6.68
CA ALA A 441 8.95 7.83 8.05
C ALA A 441 9.64 6.80 8.95
N LEU A 442 9.32 5.50 8.82
CA LEU A 442 9.99 4.43 9.58
C LEU A 442 11.49 4.33 9.26
N ALA A 443 11.88 4.56 8.00
CA ALA A 443 13.27 4.48 7.56
C ALA A 443 14.12 5.69 8.01
N ALA A 444 13.49 6.86 8.15
CA ALA A 444 14.20 8.09 8.54
C ALA A 444 14.24 8.34 10.05
N LEU A 445 13.19 7.91 10.75
CA LEU A 445 13.06 7.91 12.19
C LEU A 445 13.21 6.46 12.63
N GLY A 446 14.46 6.02 12.83
CA GLY A 446 14.67 4.84 13.69
C GLY A 446 14.04 5.19 15.04
N THR A 447 12.81 4.73 15.28
CA THR A 447 11.96 5.32 16.29
C THR A 447 12.60 5.19 17.66
N ASP A 448 12.70 6.31 18.38
CA ASP A 448 13.19 6.46 19.76
C ASP A 448 12.25 5.81 20.81
N ARG A 449 11.48 4.78 20.41
CA ARG A 449 10.33 4.22 21.14
C ARG A 449 10.38 2.71 21.37
N GLY A 450 11.51 2.08 21.05
CA GLY A 450 11.67 0.64 21.24
C GLY A 450 10.76 -0.22 20.36
N LEU A 451 10.25 0.31 19.24
CA LEU A 451 9.57 -0.48 18.20
C LEU A 451 10.62 -1.09 17.27
N ALA A 452 10.46 -2.38 16.95
CA ALA A 452 11.36 -3.09 16.04
C ALA A 452 10.84 -3.11 14.60
N ALA A 453 9.53 -3.17 14.41
CA ALA A 453 8.92 -3.29 13.08
C ALA A 453 7.46 -2.86 13.10
N PHE A 454 6.85 -2.78 11.91
CA PHE A 454 5.41 -2.70 11.73
C PHE A 454 4.95 -3.77 10.74
N ARG A 455 3.85 -4.44 11.05
CA ARG A 455 3.15 -5.36 10.16
C ARG A 455 2.08 -4.63 9.37
N ARG A 456 2.11 -4.73 8.04
CA ARG A 456 1.20 -4.04 7.12
C ARG A 456 0.01 -4.94 6.78
N TYR A 457 -1.20 -4.37 6.83
CA TYR A 457 -2.44 -5.01 6.43
C TYR A 457 -3.25 -4.12 5.50
N LEU A 458 -3.80 -4.70 4.44
CA LEU A 458 -4.71 -4.03 3.51
C LEU A 458 -6.14 -4.48 3.78
N LEU A 459 -7.03 -3.54 4.11
CA LEU A 459 -8.46 -3.82 4.23
C LEU A 459 -9.10 -3.84 2.85
N ALA A 460 -9.14 -5.02 2.24
CA ALA A 460 -9.61 -5.23 0.88
C ALA A 460 -11.06 -5.71 0.82
N LYS A 461 -11.85 -5.13 -0.08
CA LYS A 461 -13.23 -5.53 -0.38
C LYS A 461 -13.23 -6.89 -1.07
N ARG A 462 -14.11 -7.79 -0.63
CA ARG A 462 -14.18 -9.18 -1.11
C ARG A 462 -15.46 -9.49 -1.88
N ARG A 463 -16.63 -9.43 -1.22
CA ARG A 463 -17.94 -9.76 -1.80
C ARG A 463 -18.99 -8.80 -1.25
N GLY A 464 -19.58 -7.99 -2.13
CA GLY A 464 -20.39 -6.85 -1.67
C GLY A 464 -19.55 -5.94 -0.77
N ASP A 465 -20.14 -5.34 0.25
CA ASP A 465 -19.43 -4.43 1.17
C ASP A 465 -18.70 -5.14 2.32
N SER A 466 -18.32 -6.41 2.15
CA SER A 466 -17.51 -7.17 3.13
C SER A 466 -16.01 -7.07 2.87
N TYR A 467 -15.23 -6.77 3.90
CA TYR A 467 -13.77 -6.60 3.84
C TYR A 467 -13.00 -7.76 4.48
N VAL A 468 -11.72 -7.86 4.14
CA VAL A 468 -10.73 -8.74 4.77
C VAL A 468 -9.42 -7.98 4.96
N ALA A 469 -8.75 -8.20 6.09
CA ALA A 469 -7.43 -7.66 6.41
C ALA A 469 -6.35 -8.59 5.84
N LEU A 470 -5.87 -8.29 4.64
CA LEU A 470 -4.82 -9.05 3.96
C LEU A 470 -3.44 -8.63 4.48
N PRO A 471 -2.64 -9.55 5.05
CA PRO A 471 -1.24 -9.27 5.35
C PRO A 471 -0.48 -8.88 4.06
N SER A 472 0.28 -7.79 4.12
CA SER A 472 0.95 -7.19 2.95
C SER A 472 2.43 -6.85 3.21
N GLY A 473 3.03 -7.52 4.20
CA GLY A 473 4.46 -7.42 4.51
C GLY A 473 4.75 -6.82 5.88
N CYS A 474 6.04 -6.78 6.23
CA CYS A 474 6.54 -6.23 7.49
C CYS A 474 7.74 -5.33 7.21
N LEU A 475 7.75 -4.13 7.80
CA LEU A 475 8.86 -3.19 7.67
C LEU A 475 9.55 -3.02 9.01
N THR A 476 10.86 -3.21 9.02
CA THR A 476 11.68 -2.98 10.20
C THR A 476 11.91 -1.49 10.42
N VAL A 477 11.85 -1.06 11.67
CA VAL A 477 12.18 0.32 12.04
C VAL A 477 13.69 0.43 12.20
N ARG A 478 14.36 1.07 11.25
CA ARG A 478 15.82 1.24 11.24
C ARG A 478 16.14 2.63 10.72
N ALA A 479 17.06 3.33 11.39
CA ALA A 479 17.59 4.59 10.88
C ALA A 479 18.61 4.28 9.79
N GLU A 480 18.18 4.34 8.52
CA GLU A 480 19.07 4.11 7.39
C GLU A 480 19.33 5.42 6.63
N PRO A 481 20.50 6.07 6.80
CA PRO A 481 20.75 7.40 6.24
C PRO A 481 20.60 7.47 4.71
N ALA A 482 20.79 6.35 4.00
CA ALA A 482 20.60 6.23 2.56
C ALA A 482 19.12 6.38 2.15
N THR A 483 18.18 5.86 2.94
CA THR A 483 16.73 5.96 2.64
C THR A 483 16.21 7.39 2.63
N ARG A 484 16.88 8.31 3.34
CA ARG A 484 16.57 9.75 3.27
C ARG A 484 16.75 10.34 1.88
N LEU A 485 17.51 9.68 0.99
CA LEU A 485 17.62 10.10 -0.42
C LEU A 485 16.30 9.94 -1.17
N LEU A 486 15.46 8.99 -0.76
CA LEU A 486 14.14 8.77 -1.38
C LEU A 486 13.21 9.96 -1.14
N TRP A 487 13.43 10.75 -0.08
CA TRP A 487 12.68 11.99 0.18
C TRP A 487 12.94 13.08 -0.87
N GLU A 488 14.11 13.06 -1.53
CA GLU A 488 14.39 14.00 -2.63
C GLU A 488 13.43 13.79 -3.81
N LEU A 489 12.78 12.61 -3.90
CA LEU A 489 11.81 12.29 -4.93
C LEU A 489 10.43 12.93 -4.67
N ASP A 490 10.12 13.38 -3.45
CA ASP A 490 8.78 13.86 -3.07
C ASP A 490 8.26 14.95 -4.01
N GLY A 491 9.08 15.96 -4.30
CA GLY A 491 8.71 17.07 -5.17
C GLY A 491 8.46 16.60 -6.61
N LEU A 492 9.30 15.69 -7.11
CA LEU A 492 9.17 15.09 -8.43
C LEU A 492 7.86 14.30 -8.55
N LEU A 493 7.57 13.48 -7.55
CA LEU A 493 6.38 12.62 -7.53
C LEU A 493 5.11 13.41 -7.36
N GLN A 494 5.11 14.44 -6.52
CA GLN A 494 3.97 15.35 -6.39
C GLN A 494 3.67 16.03 -7.73
N GLN A 495 4.70 16.47 -8.45
CA GLN A 495 4.54 17.04 -9.79
C GLN A 495 4.00 16.00 -10.79
N LEU A 496 4.52 14.77 -10.74
CA LEU A 496 4.08 13.66 -11.58
C LEU A 496 2.62 13.28 -11.32
N ASP A 497 2.21 13.16 -10.05
CA ASP A 497 0.83 12.81 -9.68
C ASP A 497 -0.15 13.91 -10.09
N GLN A 498 0.21 15.19 -9.93
CA GLN A 498 -0.58 16.30 -10.45
C GLN A 498 -0.69 16.26 -11.97
N PHE A 499 0.38 15.89 -12.66
CA PHE A 499 0.39 15.76 -14.12
C PHE A 499 -0.50 14.60 -14.59
N VAL A 500 -0.36 13.42 -13.99
CA VAL A 500 -1.19 12.23 -14.26
C VAL A 500 -2.66 12.50 -13.93
N GLY A 501 -2.96 13.27 -12.89
CA GLY A 501 -4.31 13.64 -12.49
C GLY A 501 -5.04 14.56 -13.48
N ARG A 502 -4.33 15.27 -14.37
CA ARG A 502 -4.95 16.15 -15.39
C ARG A 502 -5.45 15.41 -16.63
N PHE A 503 -5.14 14.11 -16.76
CA PHE A 503 -5.73 13.28 -17.80
C PHE A 503 -7.15 12.91 -17.38
N ARG A 504 -8.15 13.44 -18.09
CA ARG A 504 -9.58 13.26 -17.78
C ARG A 504 -10.04 11.81 -18.01
N ASP A 505 -10.30 11.44 -19.26
CA ASP A 505 -11.08 10.24 -19.60
C ASP A 505 -10.22 9.00 -19.93
N SER A 506 -8.93 9.19 -20.24
CA SER A 506 -8.01 8.06 -20.40
C SER A 506 -6.55 8.45 -20.08
N LYS A 507 -6.02 7.86 -19.00
CA LYS A 507 -4.59 7.95 -18.69
C LYS A 507 -3.81 7.03 -19.64
N PRO A 508 -2.68 7.47 -20.23
CA PRO A 508 -1.87 6.57 -21.06
C PRO A 508 -1.41 5.36 -20.25
N ALA A 509 -1.73 4.14 -20.71
CA ALA A 509 -1.43 2.91 -19.99
C ALA A 509 0.07 2.75 -19.67
N LEU A 510 0.95 3.16 -20.59
CA LEU A 510 2.39 3.17 -20.37
C LEU A 510 2.81 4.11 -19.24
N LEU A 511 2.24 5.32 -19.16
CA LEU A 511 2.54 6.28 -18.10
C LEU A 511 2.11 5.75 -16.73
N VAL A 512 0.91 5.15 -16.65
CA VAL A 512 0.41 4.50 -15.44
C VAL A 512 1.34 3.35 -15.01
N SER A 513 1.75 2.51 -15.96
CA SER A 513 2.69 1.40 -15.72
C SER A 513 4.07 1.89 -15.23
N LEU A 514 4.61 2.93 -15.85
CA LEU A 514 5.89 3.54 -15.45
C LEU A 514 5.82 4.14 -14.04
N ARG A 515 4.73 4.86 -13.72
CA ARG A 515 4.48 5.41 -12.39
C ARG A 515 4.38 4.32 -11.32
N ARG A 516 3.72 3.19 -11.63
CA ARG A 516 3.62 2.04 -10.73
C ARG A 516 4.99 1.40 -10.48
N ARG A 517 5.74 1.09 -11.54
CA ARG A 517 7.10 0.51 -11.43
C ARG A 517 8.06 1.38 -10.61
N LEU A 518 7.94 2.70 -10.72
CA LEU A 518 8.72 3.63 -9.89
C LEU A 518 8.33 3.51 -8.41
N GLU A 519 7.05 3.37 -8.08
CA GLU A 519 6.60 3.17 -6.71
C GLU A 519 7.08 1.84 -6.14
N ASP A 520 6.96 0.77 -6.92
CA ASP A 520 7.43 -0.57 -6.54
C ASP A 520 8.93 -0.53 -6.20
N SER A 521 9.74 0.10 -7.07
CA SER A 521 11.20 0.21 -6.87
C SER A 521 11.54 1.05 -5.63
N ILE A 522 10.78 2.12 -5.35
CA ILE A 522 10.97 2.95 -4.15
C ILE A 522 10.62 2.15 -2.89
N PHE A 523 9.52 1.40 -2.92
CA PHE A 523 9.12 0.57 -1.80
C PHE A 523 10.14 -0.55 -1.53
N GLU A 524 10.64 -1.20 -2.58
CA GLU A 524 11.74 -2.18 -2.47
C GLU A 524 13.00 -1.56 -1.83
N ALA A 525 13.38 -0.34 -2.23
CA ALA A 525 14.50 0.38 -1.64
C ALA A 525 14.27 0.80 -0.17
N LEU A 526 13.01 0.98 0.26
CA LEU A 526 12.67 1.22 1.66
C LEU A 526 12.74 -0.04 2.51
N VAL A 527 12.35 -1.19 1.93
CA VAL A 527 12.38 -2.49 2.61
C VAL A 527 13.81 -3.03 2.71
N ALA A 528 14.59 -2.93 1.63
CA ALA A 528 15.96 -3.44 1.52
C ALA A 528 16.86 -2.36 0.90
N PRO A 529 17.37 -1.40 1.70
CA PRO A 529 18.21 -0.31 1.21
C PRO A 529 19.61 -0.83 0.84
N GLN A 530 19.77 -1.28 -0.40
CA GLN A 530 20.99 -1.83 -0.97
C GLN A 530 21.29 -1.12 -2.29
N ALA A 531 22.53 -1.15 -2.76
CA ALA A 531 22.91 -0.43 -3.97
C ALA A 531 21.99 -0.78 -5.16
N GLU A 532 21.69 -2.07 -5.33
CA GLU A 532 20.86 -2.64 -6.39
C GLU A 532 19.43 -2.10 -6.38
N THR A 533 18.84 -1.85 -5.20
CA THR A 533 17.47 -1.32 -5.08
C THR A 533 17.44 0.18 -5.40
N PHE A 534 18.46 0.95 -5.01
CA PHE A 534 18.62 2.34 -5.46
C PHE A 534 18.92 2.44 -6.97
N THR A 535 19.71 1.50 -7.53
CA THR A 535 19.92 1.36 -8.98
C THR A 535 18.60 1.09 -9.69
N ALA A 536 17.72 0.25 -9.14
CA ALA A 536 16.39 -0.03 -9.70
C ALA A 536 15.51 1.24 -9.72
N VAL A 537 15.54 2.06 -8.65
CA VAL A 537 14.85 3.36 -8.62
C VAL A 537 15.36 4.29 -9.73
N LEU A 538 16.68 4.40 -9.92
CA LEU A 538 17.25 5.21 -11.00
C LEU A 538 16.86 4.69 -12.39
N LYS A 539 16.85 3.37 -12.61
CA LYS A 539 16.36 2.76 -13.87
C LYS A 539 14.88 3.11 -14.11
N ALA A 540 14.03 3.02 -13.08
CA ALA A 540 12.62 3.38 -13.18
C ALA A 540 12.42 4.87 -13.52
N LEU A 541 13.20 5.76 -12.89
CA LEU A 541 13.21 7.18 -13.23
C LEU A 541 13.69 7.44 -14.65
N GLY A 542 14.71 6.71 -15.13
CA GLY A 542 15.20 6.86 -16.49
C GLY A 542 14.21 6.42 -17.55
N ARG A 543 13.46 5.34 -17.32
CA ARG A 543 12.35 4.93 -18.19
C ARG A 543 11.25 6.00 -18.25
N LEU A 544 10.96 6.62 -17.12
CA LEU A 544 10.02 7.73 -17.05
C LEU A 544 10.54 8.97 -17.79
N GLU A 545 11.80 9.35 -17.59
CA GLU A 545 12.46 10.45 -18.32
C GLU A 545 12.48 10.18 -19.83
N ARG A 546 12.73 8.94 -20.27
CA ARG A 546 12.68 8.56 -21.69
C ARG A 546 11.31 8.88 -22.30
N TRP A 547 10.25 8.53 -21.59
CA TRP A 547 8.89 8.78 -22.05
C TRP A 547 8.56 10.27 -22.08
N ILE A 548 8.98 11.02 -21.05
CA ILE A 548 8.74 12.46 -20.94
C ILE A 548 9.56 13.25 -21.98
N GLY A 549 10.84 12.91 -22.17
CA GLY A 549 11.74 13.61 -23.09
C GLY A 549 11.31 13.51 -24.56
N LEU A 550 10.59 12.45 -24.93
CA LEU A 550 10.00 12.29 -26.27
C LEU A 550 8.69 13.07 -26.46
N ARG A 551 8.13 13.63 -25.39
CA ARG A 551 6.85 14.35 -25.44
C ARG A 551 7.09 15.81 -25.80
N ASP A 552 6.23 16.37 -26.66
CA ASP A 552 6.18 17.82 -26.88
C ASP A 552 5.79 18.54 -25.58
N PRO A 553 6.65 19.42 -25.02
CA PRO A 553 6.34 20.18 -23.81
C PRO A 553 5.10 21.08 -23.93
N LYS A 554 4.75 21.50 -25.16
CA LYS A 554 3.58 22.37 -25.42
C LYS A 554 2.26 21.60 -25.43
N ARG A 555 2.29 20.27 -25.54
CA ARG A 555 1.09 19.43 -25.60
C ARG A 555 0.38 19.36 -24.24
N ASP A 556 -0.94 19.42 -24.24
CA ASP A 556 -1.76 19.22 -23.03
C ASP A 556 -1.94 17.73 -22.67
N PRO A 557 -2.04 17.39 -21.36
CA PRO A 557 -1.77 18.25 -20.22
C PRO A 557 -0.28 18.63 -20.13
N LYS A 558 0.07 19.84 -19.72
CA LYS A 558 1.49 20.27 -19.64
C LYS A 558 2.16 19.81 -18.35
N LEU A 559 3.39 19.32 -18.47
CA LEU A 559 4.29 19.11 -17.35
C LEU A 559 5.07 20.41 -17.13
N TRP A 560 4.88 21.08 -15.98
CA TRP A 560 5.34 22.45 -15.78
C TRP A 560 6.85 22.65 -15.94
N ARG A 561 7.66 21.66 -15.53
CA ARG A 561 9.12 21.69 -15.64
C ARG A 561 9.69 20.29 -15.89
N PRO A 562 10.87 20.16 -16.49
CA PRO A 562 11.59 18.90 -16.51
C PRO A 562 11.91 18.41 -15.10
N PHE A 563 12.00 17.09 -14.92
CA PHE A 563 12.46 16.53 -13.64
C PHE A 563 13.93 16.85 -13.40
N TRP A 564 14.26 17.19 -12.15
CA TRP A 564 15.60 17.57 -11.72
C TRP A 564 15.69 17.54 -10.18
N GLY A 565 16.89 17.67 -9.63
CA GLY A 565 17.09 17.99 -8.21
C GLY A 565 17.56 16.81 -7.34
N LEU A 566 17.95 15.69 -7.93
CA LEU A 566 18.59 14.60 -7.17
C LEU A 566 19.99 15.01 -6.76
N SER A 567 20.35 14.78 -5.51
CA SER A 567 21.66 15.12 -4.99
C SER A 567 22.74 14.16 -5.47
N SER A 568 24.00 14.59 -5.38
CA SER A 568 25.17 13.77 -5.70
C SER A 568 25.30 12.51 -4.84
N ARG A 569 24.60 12.43 -3.69
CA ARG A 569 24.60 11.27 -2.79
C ARG A 569 24.01 10.02 -3.43
N TRP A 570 23.15 10.17 -4.44
CA TRP A 570 22.64 9.06 -5.24
C TRP A 570 23.74 8.28 -5.97
N LEU A 571 24.87 8.92 -6.29
CA LEU A 571 26.01 8.23 -6.89
C LEU A 571 26.63 7.21 -5.94
N GLU A 572 26.67 7.51 -4.65
CA GLU A 572 27.23 6.61 -3.63
C GLU A 572 26.22 5.51 -3.30
N ALA A 573 24.95 5.88 -3.10
CA ALA A 573 23.91 4.96 -2.67
C ALA A 573 23.48 3.95 -3.74
N ALA A 574 23.59 4.29 -5.03
CA ALA A 574 23.16 3.43 -6.13
C ALA A 574 24.31 2.74 -6.88
N ASN A 575 25.56 2.88 -6.44
CA ASN A 575 26.71 2.26 -7.09
C ASN A 575 26.79 0.78 -6.71
N ASP A 576 26.20 -0.07 -7.54
CA ASP A 576 26.22 -1.53 -7.46
C ASP A 576 27.52 -2.15 -8.00
N GLY A 577 28.48 -1.33 -8.45
CA GLY A 577 29.73 -1.78 -9.06
C GLY A 577 29.59 -2.29 -10.50
N SER A 578 28.39 -2.27 -11.08
CA SER A 578 28.16 -2.76 -12.44
C SER A 578 28.82 -1.88 -13.51
N PRO A 579 29.30 -2.45 -14.63
CA PRO A 579 29.82 -1.65 -15.74
C PRO A 579 28.74 -0.73 -16.33
N GLU A 580 27.46 -1.15 -16.32
CA GLU A 580 26.32 -0.34 -16.76
C GLU A 580 26.22 0.96 -15.97
N PHE A 581 26.27 0.88 -14.63
CA PHE A 581 26.19 2.04 -13.75
C PHE A 581 27.38 2.98 -13.93
N GLN A 582 28.59 2.43 -13.97
CA GLN A 582 29.82 3.22 -14.11
C GLN A 582 29.87 3.98 -15.44
N LEU A 583 29.50 3.32 -16.55
CA LEU A 583 29.44 3.94 -17.87
C LEU A 583 28.33 5.00 -17.93
N ALA A 584 27.14 4.70 -17.40
CA ALA A 584 26.01 5.63 -17.37
C ALA A 584 26.34 6.90 -16.57
N ALA A 585 26.97 6.76 -15.40
CA ALA A 585 27.40 7.89 -14.57
C ALA A 585 28.42 8.77 -15.30
N SER A 586 29.38 8.18 -16.01
CA SER A 586 30.39 8.92 -16.76
C SER A 586 29.78 9.81 -17.87
N LEU A 587 28.77 9.30 -18.57
CA LEU A 587 28.08 10.04 -19.62
C LEU A 587 27.06 11.03 -19.09
N ALA A 588 26.37 10.71 -18.00
CA ALA A 588 25.47 11.64 -17.34
C ALA A 588 26.24 12.89 -16.86
N GLY A 589 27.47 12.72 -16.36
CA GLY A 589 28.35 13.81 -15.96
C GLY A 589 29.06 14.57 -17.09
N LEU A 590 28.88 14.17 -18.35
CA LEU A 590 29.58 14.75 -19.52
C LEU A 590 28.99 16.09 -19.96
N GLY A 591 29.84 17.03 -20.35
CA GLY A 591 29.45 18.23 -21.11
C GLY A 591 28.94 19.41 -20.27
N HIS A 592 28.96 19.32 -18.95
CA HIS A 592 28.53 20.40 -18.05
C HIS A 592 29.40 21.66 -18.09
N ARG A 593 30.63 21.57 -18.61
CA ARG A 593 31.56 22.71 -18.81
C ARG A 593 31.69 23.14 -20.28
N SER A 594 30.86 22.56 -21.15
CA SER A 594 30.84 22.82 -22.59
C SER A 594 29.66 23.72 -22.94
N ALA A 595 29.84 24.60 -23.93
CA ALA A 595 28.76 25.43 -24.48
C ALA A 595 27.65 24.59 -25.15
N LEU A 596 27.96 23.35 -25.55
CA LEU A 596 26.97 22.39 -26.05
C LEU A 596 26.00 21.93 -24.95
N GLY A 597 26.46 21.99 -23.69
CA GLY A 597 25.71 21.53 -22.52
C GLY A 597 25.77 20.02 -22.30
N PRO A 598 25.02 19.55 -21.28
CA PRO A 598 25.02 18.15 -20.86
C PRO A 598 24.35 17.24 -21.89
N LEU A 599 24.70 15.95 -21.83
CA LEU A 599 24.23 14.95 -22.78
C LEU A 599 22.70 14.81 -22.80
N ARG A 600 22.01 15.11 -21.68
CA ARG A 600 20.55 15.08 -21.55
C ARG A 600 19.81 15.85 -22.65
N ARG A 601 20.41 16.93 -23.17
CA ARG A 601 19.85 17.75 -24.26
C ARG A 601 19.68 16.98 -25.57
N HIS A 602 20.28 15.79 -25.69
CA HIS A 602 20.22 14.98 -26.88
C HIS A 602 19.01 14.04 -26.96
N TRP A 603 18.29 13.83 -25.85
CA TRP A 603 17.04 13.05 -25.83
C TRP A 603 15.87 13.78 -25.17
N SER A 604 16.13 14.86 -24.41
CA SER A 604 15.13 15.65 -23.71
C SER A 604 15.34 17.14 -24.05
N PRO A 605 14.31 17.87 -24.51
CA PRO A 605 14.44 19.27 -24.90
C PRO A 605 14.51 20.15 -23.64
N VAL A 606 15.69 20.20 -23.02
CA VAL A 606 15.93 20.94 -21.77
C VAL A 606 17.04 21.97 -21.91
N ASN A 607 16.91 23.07 -21.19
CA ASN A 607 17.94 24.10 -21.08
C ASN A 607 19.01 23.71 -20.04
N ALA A 608 20.26 24.08 -20.29
CA ALA A 608 21.44 23.75 -19.45
C ALA A 608 21.63 24.68 -18.22
N GLY A 609 20.58 25.36 -17.78
CA GLY A 609 20.63 26.29 -16.63
C GLY A 609 20.66 25.58 -15.28
N ARG A 610 20.97 26.32 -14.21
CA ARG A 610 20.97 25.82 -12.81
C ARG A 610 19.62 25.23 -12.39
N LEU A 611 18.52 25.78 -12.90
CA LEU A 611 17.19 25.17 -12.86
C LEU A 611 16.79 24.82 -14.30
N PRO A 612 16.61 23.52 -14.62
CA PRO A 612 16.16 23.11 -15.93
C PRO A 612 14.76 23.65 -16.27
N ASP A 613 14.60 24.08 -17.51
CA ASP A 613 13.31 24.45 -18.11
C ASP A 613 13.19 23.79 -19.48
N TRP A 614 11.97 23.66 -19.99
CA TRP A 614 11.73 23.13 -21.32
C TRP A 614 12.32 24.07 -22.39
N ASP A 615 13.04 23.48 -23.33
CA ASP A 615 13.55 24.11 -24.54
C ASP A 615 12.68 23.72 -25.75
N GLN A 616 12.90 24.35 -26.90
CA GLN A 616 12.25 23.94 -28.13
C GLN A 616 12.91 22.67 -28.69
N PRO A 617 12.11 21.67 -29.13
CA PRO A 617 12.64 20.53 -29.87
C PRO A 617 13.41 21.02 -31.11
N GLY A 618 14.60 20.45 -31.34
CA GLY A 618 15.47 20.89 -32.43
C GLY A 618 16.56 19.87 -32.78
N PRO A 619 17.53 20.25 -33.65
CA PRO A 619 18.59 19.36 -34.13
C PRO A 619 19.48 18.78 -33.03
N GLN A 620 19.49 19.40 -31.84
CA GLN A 620 20.20 18.90 -30.67
C GLN A 620 19.67 17.55 -30.17
N LEU A 621 18.41 17.18 -30.48
CA LEU A 621 17.77 15.91 -30.11
C LEU A 621 18.26 14.74 -30.98
N CYS A 622 19.56 14.47 -30.93
CA CYS A 622 20.26 13.53 -31.81
C CYS A 622 20.50 12.14 -31.20
N TRP A 623 19.97 11.85 -30.01
CA TRP A 623 19.97 10.50 -29.41
C TRP A 623 18.95 9.58 -30.10
N GLN A 624 19.14 9.38 -31.40
CA GLN A 624 18.25 8.64 -32.31
C GLN A 624 19.01 7.50 -32.99
N GLY A 625 18.31 6.40 -33.31
CA GLY A 625 18.90 5.17 -33.84
C GLY A 625 18.16 3.94 -33.34
N ALA A 626 18.36 2.79 -33.99
CA ALA A 626 17.77 1.52 -33.59
C ALA A 626 18.44 0.98 -32.31
N THR A 627 19.76 1.07 -32.24
CA THR A 627 20.58 0.58 -31.11
C THR A 627 21.08 1.70 -30.22
N ALA A 628 21.40 1.41 -28.95
CA ALA A 628 22.03 2.39 -28.04
C ALA A 628 23.39 2.86 -28.58
N VAL A 629 24.13 1.95 -29.22
CA VAL A 629 25.42 2.22 -29.86
C VAL A 629 25.27 3.27 -30.97
N GLU A 630 24.27 3.12 -31.85
CA GLU A 630 23.95 4.14 -32.87
C GLU A 630 23.63 5.50 -32.27
N ARG A 631 22.81 5.52 -31.21
CA ARG A 631 22.41 6.75 -30.51
C ARG A 631 23.62 7.50 -29.94
N MET A 632 24.56 6.77 -29.33
CA MET A 632 25.83 7.31 -28.84
C MET A 632 26.70 7.87 -29.96
N VAL A 633 26.83 7.15 -31.08
CA VAL A 633 27.61 7.62 -32.24
C VAL A 633 27.00 8.88 -32.85
N ASN A 634 25.68 8.96 -32.96
CA ASN A 634 24.98 10.14 -33.45
C ASN A 634 25.15 11.35 -32.52
N ALA A 635 25.07 11.13 -31.20
CA ALA A 635 25.36 12.16 -30.21
C ALA A 635 26.81 12.67 -30.32
N LEU A 636 27.79 11.75 -30.40
CA LEU A 636 29.20 12.13 -30.55
C LEU A 636 29.45 12.90 -31.86
N ARG A 637 28.87 12.44 -32.98
CA ARG A 637 28.97 13.10 -34.29
C ARG A 637 28.43 14.53 -34.22
N TRP A 638 27.24 14.71 -33.65
CA TRP A 638 26.62 16.01 -33.49
C TRP A 638 27.49 16.93 -32.64
N ARG A 639 28.02 16.43 -31.51
CA ARG A 639 28.89 17.20 -30.62
C ARG A 639 30.18 17.64 -31.29
N LEU A 640 30.85 16.76 -32.05
CA LEU A 640 32.06 17.14 -32.79
C LEU A 640 31.79 18.20 -33.86
N GLN A 641 30.70 18.06 -34.62
CA GLN A 641 30.36 19.01 -35.67
C GLN A 641 30.07 20.40 -35.10
N ASN A 642 29.25 20.46 -34.04
CA ASN A 642 28.86 21.74 -33.44
C ASN A 642 30.00 22.36 -32.61
N ALA A 643 30.81 21.56 -31.90
CA ALA A 643 31.98 22.09 -31.21
C ALA A 643 32.97 22.73 -32.19
N ARG A 644 33.26 22.10 -33.32
CA ARG A 644 34.13 22.66 -34.37
C ARG A 644 33.61 23.98 -34.94
N ALA A 645 32.30 24.13 -35.05
CA ALA A 645 31.67 25.36 -35.51
C ALA A 645 31.82 26.51 -34.49
N ILE A 646 32.04 26.19 -33.21
CA ILE A 646 32.24 27.17 -32.13
C ILE A 646 33.73 27.54 -32.01
N SER A 647 34.59 26.57 -31.66
CA SER A 647 36.05 26.77 -31.55
C SER A 647 36.81 25.45 -31.36
N GLU A 648 38.13 25.48 -31.54
CA GLU A 648 38.99 24.32 -31.23
C GLU A 648 38.99 23.98 -29.72
N ASP A 649 38.99 25.00 -28.85
CA ASP A 649 38.85 24.81 -27.40
C ASP A 649 37.56 24.08 -27.04
N GLU A 650 36.46 24.37 -27.74
CA GLU A 650 35.17 23.73 -27.49
C GLU A 650 35.19 22.25 -27.89
N LEU A 651 36.02 21.89 -28.89
CA LEU A 651 36.25 20.49 -29.30
C LEU A 651 36.97 19.68 -28.22
N ALA A 652 37.80 20.32 -27.41
CA ALA A 652 38.40 19.73 -26.21
C ALA A 652 37.38 19.68 -25.05
N ARG A 653 36.70 20.80 -24.77
CA ARG A 653 35.75 20.92 -23.65
C ARG A 653 34.53 20.02 -23.76
N GLN A 654 34.10 19.63 -24.96
CA GLN A 654 32.95 18.72 -25.13
C GLN A 654 33.17 17.33 -24.50
N GLN A 655 34.42 16.91 -24.27
CA GLN A 655 34.82 15.70 -23.55
C GLN A 655 35.06 15.93 -22.04
N SER A 656 34.86 17.14 -21.53
CA SER A 656 34.97 17.41 -20.10
C SER A 656 33.83 16.74 -19.34
N ALA A 657 34.17 16.09 -18.24
CA ALA A 657 33.22 15.36 -17.42
C ALA A 657 33.54 15.53 -15.94
N VAL A 658 32.51 15.32 -15.11
CA VAL A 658 32.62 15.32 -13.66
C VAL A 658 33.09 13.95 -13.14
N VAL A 659 32.59 12.87 -13.75
CA VAL A 659 32.94 11.47 -13.49
C VAL A 659 33.54 10.88 -14.76
N PHE A 660 34.55 10.02 -14.59
CA PHE A 660 35.23 9.32 -15.68
C PHE A 660 34.92 7.83 -15.62
N ALA A 661 34.76 7.19 -16.79
CA ALA A 661 34.55 5.75 -16.88
C ALA A 661 35.83 4.99 -16.50
N PRO A 662 35.74 3.97 -15.63
CA PRO A 662 36.81 3.01 -15.43
C PRO A 662 37.15 2.28 -16.73
N LEU A 663 38.43 1.97 -16.93
CA LEU A 663 38.88 1.35 -18.17
C LEU A 663 38.33 -0.08 -18.32
N ALA A 664 38.12 -0.79 -17.21
CA ALA A 664 37.52 -2.11 -17.19
C ALA A 664 36.07 -2.10 -17.70
N ALA A 665 35.27 -1.10 -17.30
CA ALA A 665 33.89 -0.95 -17.77
C ALA A 665 33.83 -0.64 -19.27
N VAL A 666 34.75 0.19 -19.76
CA VAL A 666 34.87 0.47 -21.21
C VAL A 666 35.25 -0.80 -21.98
N ALA A 667 36.15 -1.63 -21.45
CA ALA A 667 36.49 -2.91 -22.05
C ALA A 667 35.30 -3.89 -22.06
N ALA A 668 34.50 -3.92 -20.99
CA ALA A 668 33.27 -4.70 -20.93
C ALA A 668 32.27 -4.25 -22.01
N PHE A 669 32.09 -2.95 -22.20
CA PHE A 669 31.24 -2.38 -23.25
C PHE A 669 31.69 -2.77 -24.65
N ILE A 670 32.97 -2.59 -24.97
CA ILE A 670 33.49 -2.93 -26.31
C ILE A 670 33.41 -4.45 -26.54
N GLY A 671 33.64 -5.25 -25.50
CA GLY A 671 33.48 -6.70 -25.55
C GLY A 671 32.03 -7.21 -25.60
N GLY A 672 31.03 -6.32 -25.62
CA GLY A 672 29.61 -6.71 -25.67
C GLY A 672 29.09 -7.36 -24.39
N ARG A 673 29.79 -7.19 -23.26
CA ARG A 673 29.44 -7.74 -21.94
C ARG A 673 28.58 -6.79 -21.09
N THR A 674 27.96 -5.79 -21.72
CA THR A 674 27.16 -4.75 -21.05
C THR A 674 25.71 -4.82 -21.52
N ASN A 675 24.77 -4.82 -20.59
CA ASN A 675 23.34 -4.70 -20.89
C ASN A 675 23.01 -3.25 -21.28
N LEU A 676 22.86 -3.03 -22.59
CA LEU A 676 22.63 -1.71 -23.16
C LEU A 676 21.28 -1.07 -22.75
N ASN A 677 20.26 -1.89 -22.41
CA ASN A 677 18.98 -1.36 -21.95
C ASN A 677 19.12 -0.80 -20.53
N ASP A 678 19.77 -1.55 -19.65
CA ASP A 678 20.03 -1.13 -18.28
C ASP A 678 20.94 0.10 -18.23
N PHE A 679 21.95 0.14 -19.10
CA PHE A 679 22.81 1.31 -19.29
C PHE A 679 22.01 2.56 -19.72
N GLU A 680 21.10 2.46 -20.69
CA GLU A 680 20.29 3.62 -21.11
C GLU A 680 19.32 4.08 -20.02
N ASP A 681 18.64 3.12 -19.36
CA ASP A 681 17.74 3.42 -18.24
C ASP A 681 18.50 4.13 -17.12
N LEU A 682 19.72 3.67 -16.79
CA LEU A 682 20.57 4.32 -15.80
C LEU A 682 21.07 5.68 -16.27
N LEU A 683 21.51 5.81 -17.52
CA LEU A 683 21.99 7.08 -18.07
C LEU A 683 20.92 8.17 -17.93
N PHE A 684 19.67 7.82 -18.22
CA PHE A 684 18.57 8.78 -18.18
C PHE A 684 18.18 9.11 -16.74
N GLY A 685 18.15 8.12 -15.84
CA GLY A 685 17.92 8.35 -14.41
C GLY A 685 19.01 9.22 -13.77
N LEU A 686 20.27 8.91 -14.07
CA LEU A 686 21.44 9.65 -13.58
C LEU A 686 21.54 11.07 -14.15
N SER A 687 20.92 11.33 -15.31
CA SER A 687 20.87 12.68 -15.89
C SER A 687 19.98 13.67 -15.10
N LEU A 688 19.22 13.17 -14.12
CA LEU A 688 18.38 13.99 -13.24
C LEU A 688 19.13 14.54 -12.02
N LEU A 689 20.38 14.09 -11.80
CA LEU A 689 21.24 14.59 -10.73
C LEU A 689 21.70 16.03 -11.00
N ASP A 690 21.90 16.78 -9.91
CA ASP A 690 22.58 18.07 -9.96
C ASP A 690 24.10 17.85 -10.07
N TRP A 691 24.56 17.58 -11.29
CA TRP A 691 25.97 17.37 -11.61
C TRP A 691 26.85 18.60 -11.36
N GLN A 692 26.27 19.80 -11.26
CA GLN A 692 27.03 21.03 -10.98
C GLN A 692 27.46 21.10 -9.51
N SER A 693 26.74 20.44 -8.60
CA SER A 693 27.08 20.38 -7.17
C SER A 693 27.92 19.17 -6.77
N VAL A 694 28.24 18.27 -7.70
CA VAL A 694 29.09 17.10 -7.44
C VAL A 694 30.56 17.54 -7.23
N PRO A 695 31.17 17.29 -6.06
CA PRO A 695 32.56 17.64 -5.83
C PRO A 695 33.50 16.73 -6.66
N PRO A 696 34.43 17.29 -7.46
CA PRO A 696 35.35 16.50 -8.29
C PRO A 696 36.19 15.48 -7.50
N ALA A 697 36.56 15.81 -6.26
CA ALA A 697 37.33 14.91 -5.39
C ALA A 697 36.53 13.65 -4.99
N LYS A 698 35.23 13.79 -4.71
CA LYS A 698 34.36 12.65 -4.36
C LYS A 698 34.09 11.75 -5.57
N ALA A 699 33.86 12.36 -6.73
CA ALA A 699 33.67 11.66 -7.99
C ALA A 699 34.88 10.78 -8.38
N GLY A 700 36.12 11.22 -8.08
CA GLY A 700 37.32 10.43 -8.35
C GLY A 700 37.39 9.16 -7.50
N VAL A 701 37.17 9.27 -6.19
CA VAL A 701 37.33 8.16 -5.25
C VAL A 701 36.34 7.01 -5.51
N LEU A 702 35.11 7.32 -5.95
CA LEU A 702 34.07 6.31 -6.16
C LEU A 702 34.35 5.34 -7.31
N PHE A 703 35.16 5.74 -8.28
CA PHE A 703 35.41 4.98 -9.51
C PHE A 703 36.89 4.60 -9.70
N GLU A 704 37.81 5.10 -8.87
CA GLU A 704 39.24 4.76 -8.91
C GLU A 704 39.56 3.37 -8.36
N SER A 705 38.78 2.85 -7.41
CA SER A 705 38.97 1.50 -6.83
C SER A 705 38.76 0.37 -7.84
N ALA A 706 37.92 0.59 -8.86
CA ALA A 706 37.64 -0.38 -9.92
C ALA A 706 38.84 -0.61 -10.87
N ASP A 707 39.72 0.38 -11.04
CA ASP A 707 40.91 0.27 -11.91
C ASP A 707 42.08 -0.48 -11.23
N ALA A 708 42.02 -0.70 -9.91
CA ALA A 708 43.07 -1.32 -9.10
C ALA A 708 42.97 -2.86 -8.99
N ALA A 709 41.81 -3.44 -9.31
CA ALA A 709 41.57 -4.87 -9.24
C ALA A 709 42.14 -5.62 -10.47
N GLY A 710 43.46 -5.67 -10.58
CA GLY A 710 44.25 -6.81 -11.07
C GLY A 710 44.02 -7.49 -12.44
N GLU A 711 42.95 -7.21 -13.19
CA GLU A 711 42.79 -7.76 -14.53
C GLU A 711 43.65 -6.95 -15.51
N GLU A 712 44.69 -7.60 -16.05
CA GLU A 712 45.40 -7.11 -17.23
C GLU A 712 44.38 -6.86 -18.35
N LEU A 713 44.05 -5.58 -18.57
CA LEU A 713 42.94 -5.17 -19.44
C LEU A 713 43.04 -5.77 -20.85
N LEU A 714 42.01 -6.54 -21.24
CA LEU A 714 41.65 -6.85 -22.63
C LEU A 714 41.08 -5.61 -23.36
N LEU A 715 41.66 -4.43 -23.14
CA LEU A 715 41.27 -3.23 -23.88
C LEU A 715 41.77 -3.36 -25.33
N PRO A 716 40.89 -3.18 -26.32
CA PRO A 716 41.32 -3.16 -27.70
C PRO A 716 42.33 -2.01 -27.96
N ARG A 717 43.45 -2.32 -28.60
CA ARG A 717 44.52 -1.36 -28.91
C ARG A 717 44.05 -0.28 -29.89
N ALA A 718 43.12 -0.59 -30.81
CA ALA A 718 42.55 0.43 -31.67
C ALA A 718 41.78 1.45 -30.83
N TYR A 719 41.01 1.03 -29.83
CA TYR A 719 40.37 1.97 -28.89
C TYR A 719 41.40 2.86 -28.20
N ALA A 720 42.46 2.29 -27.62
CA ALA A 720 43.49 3.04 -26.91
C ALA A 720 44.16 4.10 -27.81
N LEU A 721 44.47 3.76 -29.07
CA LEU A 721 45.02 4.69 -30.06
C LEU A 721 44.03 5.81 -30.42
N LEU A 722 42.80 5.44 -30.73
CA LEU A 722 41.76 6.37 -31.17
C LEU A 722 41.36 7.34 -30.03
N LYS A 723 41.33 6.87 -28.78
CA LYS A 723 40.91 7.65 -27.61
C LYS A 723 41.85 8.84 -27.32
N LEU A 724 43.09 8.83 -27.82
CA LEU A 724 44.02 9.97 -27.71
C LEU A 724 43.50 11.25 -28.39
N PHE A 725 42.60 11.14 -29.37
CA PHE A 725 41.93 12.29 -30.00
C PHE A 725 40.65 12.74 -29.28
N PHE A 726 40.19 11.97 -28.30
CA PHE A 726 38.91 12.19 -27.60
C PHE A 726 39.15 12.34 -26.10
N THR A 727 40.18 13.11 -25.75
CA THR A 727 40.50 13.55 -24.38
C THR A 727 40.54 15.07 -24.35
N PRO A 728 40.04 15.72 -23.28
CA PRO A 728 40.11 17.18 -23.15
C PRO A 728 41.55 17.70 -23.04
N ARG A 729 42.48 16.87 -22.56
CA ARG A 729 43.91 17.21 -22.46
C ARG A 729 44.80 15.97 -22.57
N LEU A 730 45.91 16.10 -23.29
CA LEU A 730 46.94 15.07 -23.36
C LEU A 730 47.92 15.18 -22.17
N PRO A 731 48.42 14.07 -21.63
CA PRO A 731 49.42 14.09 -20.57
C PRO A 731 50.70 14.81 -21.02
N ARG A 732 51.21 15.73 -20.20
CA ARG A 732 52.50 16.43 -20.45
C ARG A 732 53.69 15.48 -20.63
N CYS A 733 53.62 14.29 -20.04
CA CYS A 733 54.66 13.26 -20.17
C CYS A 733 54.74 12.61 -21.57
N LEU A 734 53.93 13.05 -22.54
CA LEU A 734 54.02 12.61 -23.94
C LEU A 734 54.97 13.46 -24.79
N GLY A 735 55.65 14.46 -24.21
CA GLY A 735 56.73 15.19 -24.89
C GLY A 735 56.28 16.18 -25.99
N ILE A 736 54.97 16.36 -26.20
CA ILE A 736 54.42 17.28 -27.20
C ILE A 736 53.97 18.61 -26.60
N GLU A 737 54.17 19.72 -27.33
CA GLU A 737 53.70 21.06 -26.92
C GLU A 737 52.18 21.20 -26.96
N LYS A 738 51.50 20.43 -27.82
CA LYS A 738 50.04 20.49 -27.98
C LYS A 738 49.33 19.81 -26.81
N GLU A 739 48.50 20.56 -26.11
CA GLU A 739 47.70 20.03 -25.01
C GLU A 739 46.44 19.26 -25.46
N PHE A 740 46.04 19.40 -26.73
CA PHE A 740 44.87 18.74 -27.33
C PHE A 740 45.15 18.40 -28.80
N LEU A 741 44.57 17.29 -29.28
CA LEU A 741 44.61 16.91 -30.70
C LEU A 741 43.19 16.78 -31.24
N PRO A 742 42.80 17.59 -32.26
CA PRO A 742 41.48 17.49 -32.83
C PRO A 742 41.31 16.16 -33.56
N PRO A 743 40.19 15.43 -33.36
CA PRO A 743 39.94 14.18 -34.07
C PRO A 743 39.84 14.43 -35.58
N PRO A 744 40.44 13.58 -36.44
CA PRO A 744 40.27 13.68 -37.89
C PRO A 744 38.79 13.59 -38.30
N PRO A 745 38.28 14.43 -39.22
CA PRO A 745 36.86 14.43 -39.62
C PRO A 745 36.33 13.07 -40.12
N SER A 746 37.17 12.31 -40.82
CA SER A 746 36.79 11.02 -41.41
C SER A 746 36.86 9.84 -40.43
N LEU A 747 37.39 10.04 -39.22
CA LEU A 747 37.62 8.96 -38.24
C LEU A 747 36.31 8.29 -37.81
N LEU A 748 35.31 9.05 -37.39
CA LEU A 748 34.00 8.48 -37.02
C LEU A 748 33.25 7.84 -38.19
N PRO A 749 33.17 8.46 -39.40
CA PRO A 749 32.60 7.81 -40.58
C PRO A 749 33.24 6.46 -40.92
N LEU A 750 34.58 6.35 -40.86
CA LEU A 750 35.29 5.10 -41.14
C LEU A 750 34.94 4.00 -40.13
N LEU A 751 34.92 4.33 -38.83
CA LEU A 751 34.53 3.39 -37.79
C LEU A 751 33.07 2.94 -37.92
N ALA A 752 32.16 3.87 -38.21
CA ALA A 752 30.75 3.58 -38.42
C ALA A 752 30.52 2.67 -39.65
N ALA A 753 31.38 2.77 -40.68
CA ALA A 753 31.36 1.91 -41.85
C ALA A 753 32.09 0.56 -41.63
N GLY A 754 32.57 0.26 -40.42
CA GLY A 754 33.32 -0.96 -40.13
C GLY A 754 34.76 -0.97 -40.68
N ARG A 755 35.23 0.15 -41.24
CA ARG A 755 36.58 0.30 -41.82
C ARG A 755 37.61 0.64 -40.73
N ILE A 756 37.77 -0.27 -39.76
CA ILE A 756 38.60 -0.07 -38.56
C ILE A 756 40.06 0.15 -38.94
N ASN A 757 40.62 -0.66 -39.84
CA ASN A 757 42.01 -0.56 -40.27
C ASN A 757 42.33 0.82 -40.89
N ASP A 758 41.44 1.34 -41.72
CA ASP A 758 41.59 2.65 -42.34
C ASP A 758 41.53 3.78 -41.29
N ALA A 759 40.64 3.65 -40.29
CA ALA A 759 40.54 4.59 -39.19
C ALA A 759 41.81 4.59 -38.30
N VAL A 760 42.36 3.41 -38.00
CA VAL A 760 43.60 3.23 -37.23
C VAL A 760 44.79 3.80 -37.99
N GLU A 761 44.90 3.52 -39.29
CA GLU A 761 45.99 4.04 -40.11
C GLU A 761 45.94 5.56 -40.26
N LEU A 762 44.73 6.12 -40.44
CA LEU A 762 44.52 7.56 -40.40
C LEU A 762 44.96 8.16 -39.05
N ALA A 763 44.53 7.55 -37.93
CA ALA A 763 44.91 7.97 -36.59
C ALA A 763 46.44 7.95 -36.39
N ARG A 764 47.15 6.90 -36.86
CA ARG A 764 48.61 6.81 -36.78
C ARG A 764 49.31 7.96 -37.49
N ARG A 765 48.91 8.24 -38.73
CA ARG A 765 49.50 9.33 -39.52
C ARG A 765 49.34 10.68 -38.83
N HIS A 766 48.16 10.93 -38.26
CA HIS A 766 47.88 12.16 -37.51
C HIS A 766 48.66 12.26 -36.19
N LEU A 767 48.82 11.15 -35.45
CA LEU A 767 49.63 11.12 -34.24
C LEU A 767 51.12 11.33 -34.55
N PHE A 768 51.62 10.70 -35.61
CA PHE A 768 52.99 10.88 -36.08
C PHE A 768 53.27 12.32 -36.53
N ALA A 769 52.36 12.93 -37.29
CA ALA A 769 52.44 14.34 -37.68
C ALA A 769 52.37 15.30 -36.47
N ALA A 770 51.80 14.86 -35.35
CA ALA A 770 51.74 15.61 -34.10
C ALA A 770 52.96 15.42 -33.19
N GLY A 771 53.96 14.62 -33.61
CA GLY A 771 55.19 14.37 -32.85
C GLY A 771 55.14 13.15 -31.92
N LEU A 772 54.09 12.31 -32.00
CA LEU A 772 54.00 11.07 -31.22
C LEU A 772 54.44 9.86 -32.07
N ASN A 773 54.99 8.81 -31.45
CA ASN A 773 55.46 7.62 -32.18
C ASN A 773 54.54 6.40 -31.96
N PRO A 774 53.44 6.25 -32.74
CA PRO A 774 52.51 5.14 -32.57
C PRO A 774 53.07 3.81 -33.09
N VAL A 775 52.75 2.73 -32.38
CA VAL A 775 53.12 1.36 -32.74
C VAL A 775 52.48 0.96 -34.08
N ARG A 776 53.28 0.33 -34.96
CA ARG A 776 52.89 -0.05 -36.34
C ARG A 776 52.28 -1.45 -36.49
N ILE A 777 51.96 -2.13 -35.39
CA ILE A 777 51.41 -3.49 -35.38
C ILE A 777 49.93 -3.48 -35.80
N ALA A 778 49.48 -4.44 -36.62
CA ALA A 778 48.06 -4.57 -36.98
C ALA A 778 47.20 -4.91 -35.73
N PHE A 779 46.01 -4.30 -35.62
CA PHE A 779 45.07 -4.57 -34.53
C PHE A 779 43.89 -5.39 -35.08
N PRO A 780 43.76 -6.69 -34.76
CA PRO A 780 42.76 -7.59 -35.35
C PRO A 780 41.39 -7.44 -34.67
N GLU A 781 40.87 -6.22 -34.61
CA GLU A 781 39.66 -5.88 -33.87
C GLU A 781 38.42 -5.85 -34.76
N THR A 782 37.27 -6.17 -34.17
CA THR A 782 35.95 -6.16 -34.83
C THR A 782 35.00 -5.20 -34.12
N GLY A 783 33.89 -4.84 -34.76
CA GLY A 783 32.87 -3.98 -34.14
C GLY A 783 33.18 -2.48 -34.18
N GLY A 784 33.43 -1.93 -35.37
CA GLY A 784 33.78 -0.51 -35.55
C GLY A 784 32.76 0.47 -34.94
N MET A 785 31.48 0.09 -34.91
CA MET A 785 30.42 0.91 -34.31
C MET A 785 30.51 0.96 -32.76
N LEU A 786 30.88 -0.16 -32.12
CA LEU A 786 31.12 -0.21 -30.68
C LEU A 786 32.35 0.63 -30.30
N LEU A 787 33.42 0.54 -31.09
CA LEU A 787 34.60 1.41 -30.93
C LEU A 787 34.22 2.89 -31.07
N ALA A 788 33.44 3.24 -32.09
CA ALA A 788 32.97 4.62 -32.30
C ALA A 788 32.13 5.13 -31.11
N ALA A 789 31.21 4.31 -30.59
CA ALA A 789 30.40 4.66 -29.43
C ALA A 789 31.26 4.82 -28.16
N ALA A 790 32.22 3.92 -27.95
CA ALA A 790 33.09 3.93 -26.76
C ALA A 790 33.95 5.21 -26.66
N LEU A 791 34.22 5.87 -27.79
CA LEU A 791 34.96 7.16 -27.80
C LEU A 791 34.20 8.29 -27.09
N LEU A 792 32.88 8.17 -26.93
CA LEU A 792 32.07 9.14 -26.19
C LEU A 792 32.33 9.11 -24.68
N PHE A 793 32.76 7.97 -24.12
CA PHE A 793 33.01 7.84 -22.68
C PHE A 793 34.22 8.67 -22.24
N PRO A 794 34.10 9.58 -21.28
CA PRO A 794 35.26 10.30 -20.74
C PRO A 794 36.10 9.35 -19.88
N VAL A 795 37.43 9.34 -20.07
CA VAL A 795 38.37 8.49 -19.29
C VAL A 795 39.54 9.32 -18.75
N LYS A 796 40.02 9.00 -17.54
CA LYS A 796 41.07 9.77 -16.83
C LYS A 796 42.50 9.28 -17.12
N ASN A 797 42.69 7.97 -17.21
CA ASN A 797 44.00 7.31 -17.28
C ASN A 797 44.62 7.29 -18.70
N ILE A 798 44.66 8.45 -19.37
CA ILE A 798 45.17 8.59 -20.76
C ILE A 798 46.64 8.14 -20.88
N ARG A 799 47.46 8.37 -19.85
CA ARG A 799 48.85 7.89 -19.81
C ARG A 799 48.95 6.37 -19.96
N ARG A 800 48.04 5.62 -19.32
CA ARG A 800 47.99 4.16 -19.41
C ARG A 800 47.63 3.71 -20.83
N LEU A 801 46.67 4.38 -21.47
CA LEU A 801 46.30 4.10 -22.87
C LEU A 801 47.45 4.40 -23.82
N ALA A 802 48.13 5.54 -23.65
CA ALA A 802 49.26 5.93 -24.48
C ALA A 802 50.40 4.89 -24.44
N LYS A 803 50.72 4.34 -23.26
CA LYS A 803 51.74 3.27 -23.12
C LYS A 803 51.42 2.00 -23.91
N LEU A 804 50.16 1.70 -24.18
CA LEU A 804 49.77 0.50 -24.92
C LEU A 804 50.00 0.63 -26.44
N VAL A 805 50.11 1.86 -26.94
CA VAL A 805 50.02 2.16 -28.38
C VAL A 805 51.08 3.11 -28.90
N LEU A 806 51.89 3.72 -28.03
CA LEU A 806 53.04 4.53 -28.37
C LEU A 806 54.32 3.84 -27.89
N HIS A 807 55.42 4.01 -28.62
CA HIS A 807 56.74 3.61 -28.14
C HIS A 807 57.16 4.53 -26.98
N GLU A 808 57.69 3.97 -25.89
CA GLU A 808 58.37 4.77 -24.85
C GLU A 808 59.62 5.39 -25.50
N GLU A 809 59.79 6.71 -25.38
CA GLU A 809 61.06 7.36 -25.73
C GLU A 809 62.14 6.78 -24.81
N ALA A 810 63.26 6.36 -25.40
CA ALA A 810 64.43 5.84 -24.69
C ALA A 810 65.15 6.94 -23.91
#